data_AF-A0A0F6W750-F1
#
_entry.id   AF-A0A0F6W750-F1
#
_cell.length_a   1.000
_cell.length_b   1.000
_cell.length_c   1.000
_cell.angle_alpha   90.00
_cell.angle_beta   90.00
_cell.angle_gamma   90.00
#
_symmetry.space_group_name_H-M   'P 1'
#
loop_
_entity.id
_entity.type
_entity.pdbx_description
1 polymer ?
#
loop_
_entity_poly.entity_id
_entity_poly.type
_entity_poly.pdbx_seq_one_letter_code
_entity_poly.pdbx_strand_id
1 'polypeptide(L)'
;MSGSHYDVAIVGAGPAGCASALAHARRGLRVLLLEADPRSSDRLAGEWLHPPALAILDSLGVDLTPATPYATGKGYVVFPEDGSEPIALPYAAGHFGMAVEHAVLVETLRAHCEHHEHIELVPWARATRIEGQSLTYERRIGTSSHTTSRTVSAPSIIGASGRVASGPLATSPGPLAHGVAASSRIAGIAVEHHALPFEGFLHIFLGGPGPVMAYRIDAHRVRVLCEVPHSLAIPREGGVALFEAYSAVLPNGLREAFGRALAESAPSWASVDLRPRGDLGREGLALIGDAAGTHPPLPAIGLTLALEDAVAIAKSPSFAAYRRERTRRTRVREMLAVGLYEVFADDAEESIAMRRAIYELWREKPRERLRSMGFLSGEDRSHVGFGRAFLRTMLRSSRDFVKDAIATGNVRHTGRVASDLGQRMAWLFGGTLHLTNALPARTKQGLGAPRTAEERYGAALRASTAKAEVVGLPRSGNEDFSARDSLRRGARALIAEQADDGSFEGEVVWCPMLAAQYVMGWHAMGRPLSAERRASVLKHFERTRLADGTWGLHEKSEPYLFVTLLVFVACRLLGLAKDDPLIARAHEFIRREGGAVAVPSWGKLWLAVLNLYSWEGVSAVLPEAWRAPRWLPFHPSRFYCHTRLIYLGMAVLYGEKWSAPVTPRILAIRDEIFPGGWESVDWAKARETLRTAEIHTPWTPALHVGYRVLGAVDRLQSREKRATVLAELREHIRYELRSTNHTCISPVSGLLDQVALFIEDPNDPDLRIAAERFEGWVWEDELDGARVTGARSASWDTAFAAQAMAAAAPHCGNDVRDALRRADTFLVTQQIPRGTGRERHHDRIDPTGGYCFAGVWHGWPVSDCTAEAMLARLESPEGSPTREAMEAAARFVLRCQNTDGGFGSYEARRTDVSLEWINPAEMFGDSMTEKSYVECTASCVTALAAFVHRWPQSELAHECETAIARAVASLTRTQRPDGSWPGMWGVHFVYGTMFGVRGLLAGGVPPHDPRIRRACRFLEERQRADGAWGEHRSSVIVGRYVDHDEGQAVQTAWAMTALLEARHPDFAPIERAARWLASKQSDDGAWPKQEAEGIFFHTALLDYVLYRRYFPVWALGLYESRRAERAKFREHGGESASRPSRLHV
;
A
#
# COMPACT_ATOMS: atom_id res chain seq x y z
N MET A 1 34.09 35.75 -58.86
CA MET A 1 34.78 34.66 -58.14
C MET A 1 35.71 35.29 -57.09
N SER A 2 35.32 35.22 -55.82
CA SER A 2 36.22 35.19 -54.65
C SER A 2 35.45 34.43 -53.58
N GLY A 3 35.54 33.08 -53.61
CA GLY A 3 34.81 32.24 -52.66
C GLY A 3 35.24 32.59 -51.23
N SER A 4 34.29 32.89 -50.35
CA SER A 4 34.55 33.04 -48.92
C SER A 4 35.01 31.70 -48.35
N HIS A 5 36.32 31.49 -48.33
CA HIS A 5 36.95 30.29 -47.79
C HIS A 5 36.90 30.37 -46.26
N TYR A 6 36.24 29.40 -45.61
CA TYR A 6 36.24 29.24 -44.16
C TYR A 6 37.04 27.99 -43.80
N ASP A 7 37.76 28.02 -42.69
CA ASP A 7 38.49 26.86 -42.19
C ASP A 7 37.56 25.91 -41.42
N VAL A 8 36.53 26.47 -40.77
CA VAL A 8 35.56 25.73 -39.96
C VAL A 8 34.16 26.29 -40.16
N ALA A 9 33.16 25.42 -40.34
CA ALA A 9 31.75 25.79 -40.36
C ALA A 9 30.98 25.09 -39.23
N ILE A 10 30.25 25.85 -38.40
CA ILE A 10 29.58 25.37 -37.20
C ILE A 10 28.07 25.61 -37.32
N VAL A 11 27.27 24.56 -37.10
CA VAL A 11 25.81 24.59 -37.21
C VAL A 11 25.18 24.56 -35.82
N GLY A 12 24.64 25.69 -35.38
CA GLY A 12 24.01 25.93 -34.09
C GLY A 12 24.85 26.85 -33.20
N ALA A 13 24.31 28.01 -32.82
CA ALA A 13 24.98 28.99 -31.96
C ALA A 13 24.47 28.91 -30.51
N GLY A 14 24.35 27.69 -29.98
CA GLY A 14 24.18 27.43 -28.54
C GLY A 14 25.53 27.40 -27.82
N PRO A 15 25.57 26.98 -26.53
CA PRO A 15 26.80 27.03 -25.73
C PRO A 15 27.98 26.27 -26.36
N ALA A 16 27.74 25.06 -26.87
CA ALA A 16 28.76 24.24 -27.52
C ALA A 16 29.31 24.89 -28.81
N GLY A 17 28.42 25.43 -29.63
CA GLY A 17 28.77 26.02 -30.93
C GLY A 17 29.55 27.32 -30.79
N CYS A 18 29.09 28.23 -29.95
CA CYS A 18 29.78 29.49 -29.68
C CYS A 18 31.16 29.26 -29.04
N ALA A 19 31.25 28.38 -28.03
CA ALA A 19 32.54 28.04 -27.42
C ALA A 19 33.49 27.40 -28.43
N SER A 20 32.98 26.56 -29.35
CA SER A 20 33.79 25.96 -30.40
C SER A 20 34.27 27.01 -31.40
N ALA A 21 33.42 27.97 -31.77
CA ALA A 21 33.79 29.07 -32.66
C ALA A 21 34.94 29.89 -32.06
N LEU A 22 34.81 30.33 -30.81
CA LEU A 22 35.83 31.07 -30.08
C LEU A 22 37.14 30.28 -29.95
N ALA A 23 37.06 28.97 -29.68
CA ALA A 23 38.23 28.11 -29.54
C ALA A 23 39.01 27.94 -30.84
N HIS A 24 38.34 27.86 -32.00
CA HIS A 24 38.99 27.80 -33.31
C HIS A 24 39.51 29.17 -33.74
N ALA A 25 38.73 30.23 -33.53
CA ALA A 25 39.09 31.60 -33.90
C ALA A 25 40.36 32.09 -33.18
N ARG A 26 40.53 31.75 -31.89
CA ARG A 26 41.77 32.02 -31.14
C ARG A 26 43.01 31.31 -31.69
N ARG A 27 42.84 30.29 -32.52
CA ARG A 27 43.94 29.61 -33.22
C ARG A 27 44.23 30.22 -34.59
N GLY A 28 43.61 31.36 -34.91
CA GLY A 28 43.74 32.06 -36.19
C GLY A 28 42.90 31.46 -37.33
N LEU A 29 41.95 30.57 -37.01
CA LEU A 29 41.09 29.94 -38.02
C LEU A 29 39.85 30.80 -38.29
N ARG A 30 39.47 30.94 -39.58
CA ARG A 30 38.27 31.65 -39.99
C ARG A 30 37.04 30.75 -39.85
N VAL A 31 36.08 31.17 -39.03
CA VAL A 31 34.92 30.36 -38.62
C VAL A 31 33.63 30.95 -39.16
N LEU A 32 32.78 30.11 -39.77
CA LEU A 32 31.38 30.41 -40.02
C LEU A 32 30.51 29.78 -38.92
N LEU A 33 29.68 30.57 -38.24
CA LEU A 33 28.76 30.09 -37.20
C LEU A 33 27.32 30.37 -37.62
N LEU A 34 26.48 29.34 -37.73
CA LEU A 34 25.09 29.46 -38.17
C LEU A 34 24.11 29.28 -37.00
N GLU A 35 23.09 30.13 -36.91
CA GLU A 35 21.99 29.99 -35.94
C GLU A 35 20.64 29.97 -36.65
N ALA A 36 19.86 28.90 -36.48
CA ALA A 36 18.58 28.74 -37.17
C ALA A 36 17.44 29.54 -36.51
N ASP A 37 17.42 29.65 -35.18
CA ASP A 37 16.43 30.41 -34.43
C ASP A 37 17.09 31.10 -33.21
N PRO A 38 17.49 32.37 -33.34
CA PRO A 38 18.10 33.12 -32.25
C PRO A 38 17.25 33.15 -30.97
N ARG A 39 15.92 33.01 -31.06
CA ARG A 39 15.00 33.04 -29.90
C ARG A 39 14.98 31.74 -29.09
N SER A 40 15.59 30.66 -29.56
CA SER A 40 15.53 29.36 -28.88
C SER A 40 16.30 29.30 -27.55
N SER A 41 16.95 30.39 -27.16
CA SER A 41 17.63 30.56 -25.86
C SER A 41 16.64 30.67 -24.70
N ASP A 42 15.39 31.09 -24.94
CA ASP A 42 14.35 31.33 -23.92
C ASP A 42 13.59 30.05 -23.51
N ARG A 43 14.33 28.98 -23.19
CA ARG A 43 13.77 27.67 -22.82
C ARG A 43 14.42 27.12 -21.56
N LEU A 44 13.68 26.26 -20.85
CA LEU A 44 14.22 25.52 -19.72
C LEU A 44 15.35 24.56 -20.17
N ALA A 45 16.59 24.90 -19.82
CA ALA A 45 17.80 24.18 -20.17
C ALA A 45 18.83 24.24 -19.03
N GLY A 46 20.06 23.77 -19.28
CA GLY A 46 21.09 23.76 -18.23
C GLY A 46 21.46 25.16 -17.79
N GLU A 47 21.50 25.37 -16.47
CA GLU A 47 21.84 26.65 -15.81
C GLU A 47 23.05 26.51 -14.86
N TRP A 48 23.60 25.31 -14.64
CA TRP A 48 24.71 25.08 -13.71
C TRP A 48 26.02 24.76 -14.43
N LEU A 49 27.08 25.47 -14.07
CA LEU A 49 28.44 25.33 -14.59
C LEU A 49 29.37 24.80 -13.49
N HIS A 50 30.07 23.70 -13.75
CA HIS A 50 31.11 23.17 -12.86
C HIS A 50 32.43 23.94 -13.03
N PRO A 51 33.38 23.85 -12.07
CA PRO A 51 34.66 24.57 -12.14
C PRO A 51 35.42 24.42 -13.48
N PRO A 52 35.50 23.23 -14.11
CA PRO A 52 36.16 23.10 -15.41
C PRO A 52 35.50 23.88 -16.55
N ALA A 53 34.18 24.08 -16.50
CA ALA A 53 33.47 24.90 -17.48
C ALA A 53 33.88 26.37 -17.37
N LEU A 54 34.00 26.89 -16.15
CA LEU A 54 34.43 28.27 -15.89
C LEU A 54 35.87 28.49 -16.36
N ALA A 55 36.77 27.56 -16.07
CA ALA A 55 38.16 27.61 -16.55
C ALA A 55 38.24 27.62 -18.09
N ILE A 56 37.35 26.91 -18.78
CA ILE A 56 37.27 26.94 -20.24
C ILE A 56 36.79 28.31 -20.72
N LEU A 57 35.72 28.84 -20.15
CA LEU A 57 35.18 30.15 -20.54
C LEU A 57 36.19 31.28 -20.32
N ASP A 58 36.91 31.26 -19.20
CA ASP A 58 38.02 32.19 -18.92
C ASP A 58 39.14 32.06 -19.97
N SER A 59 39.53 30.83 -20.33
CA SER A 59 40.51 30.62 -21.41
C SER A 59 40.04 31.10 -22.80
N LEU A 60 38.71 31.19 -22.98
CA LEU A 60 38.05 31.78 -24.15
C LEU A 60 37.72 33.26 -23.94
N GLY A 61 38.23 33.90 -22.89
CA GLY A 61 38.04 35.31 -22.56
C GLY A 61 36.58 35.71 -22.44
N VAL A 62 35.72 34.79 -22.00
CA VAL A 62 34.30 35.03 -21.74
C VAL A 62 34.15 35.21 -20.24
N ASP A 63 34.00 36.46 -19.81
CA ASP A 63 33.74 36.78 -18.41
C ASP A 63 32.24 36.78 -18.12
N LEU A 64 31.83 35.92 -17.19
CA LEU A 64 30.44 35.79 -16.73
C LEU A 64 30.22 36.42 -15.35
N THR A 65 31.26 36.94 -14.69
CA THR A 65 31.14 37.52 -13.35
C THR A 65 30.14 38.69 -13.26
N PRO A 66 29.96 39.56 -14.29
CA PRO A 66 28.95 40.61 -14.22
C PRO A 66 27.51 40.08 -14.20
N ALA A 67 27.30 38.85 -14.68
CA ALA A 67 25.98 38.23 -14.77
C ALA A 67 25.58 37.48 -13.48
N THR A 68 26.48 37.32 -12.50
CA THR A 68 26.22 36.52 -11.29
C THR A 68 26.74 37.17 -10.00
N PRO A 69 26.13 38.27 -9.52
CA PRO A 69 26.58 38.96 -8.30
C PRO A 69 26.22 38.24 -6.98
N TYR A 70 25.78 36.98 -7.03
CA TYR A 70 25.23 36.22 -5.90
C TYR A 70 26.01 34.92 -5.63
N ALA A 71 25.99 34.46 -4.37
CA ALA A 71 26.76 33.30 -3.94
C ALA A 71 26.24 32.00 -4.59
N THR A 72 27.03 31.41 -5.48
CA THR A 72 26.76 30.10 -6.09
C THR A 72 28.01 29.23 -6.07
N GLY A 73 27.84 27.92 -6.31
CA GLY A 73 28.96 27.08 -6.69
C GLY A 73 29.84 26.48 -5.60
N LYS A 74 29.35 26.24 -4.38
CA LYS A 74 30.12 25.55 -3.32
C LYS A 74 30.15 24.03 -3.47
N GLY A 75 29.19 23.46 -4.18
CA GLY A 75 29.04 22.00 -4.36
C GLY A 75 27.56 21.60 -4.32
N TYR A 76 27.29 20.33 -4.03
CA TYR A 76 25.93 19.77 -3.93
C TYR A 76 25.54 19.45 -2.49
N VAL A 77 24.25 19.42 -2.18
CA VAL A 77 23.71 18.84 -0.95
C VAL A 77 22.61 17.86 -1.31
N VAL A 78 22.71 16.63 -0.83
CA VAL A 78 21.70 15.59 -1.03
C VAL A 78 20.85 15.47 0.22
N PHE A 79 19.53 15.48 0.04
CA PHE A 79 18.52 15.23 1.06
C PHE A 79 17.96 13.82 0.82
N PRO A 80 18.35 12.84 1.65
CA PRO A 80 17.91 11.45 1.53
C PRO A 80 16.39 11.28 1.73
N GLU A 81 15.83 10.26 1.07
CA GLU A 81 14.41 9.90 1.18
C GLU A 81 14.04 9.23 2.51
N ASP A 82 15.03 8.70 3.23
CA ASP A 82 14.86 8.01 4.52
C ASP A 82 14.78 8.99 5.71
N GLY A 83 14.75 10.31 5.45
CA GLY A 83 14.66 11.35 6.46
C GLY A 83 15.96 11.62 7.22
N SER A 84 17.07 10.98 6.85
CA SER A 84 18.36 11.18 7.50
C SER A 84 19.02 12.52 7.16
N GLU A 85 19.96 12.96 7.99
CA GLU A 85 20.61 14.28 7.89
C GLU A 85 21.18 14.60 6.49
N PRO A 86 21.01 15.83 5.96
CA PRO A 86 21.50 16.23 4.65
C PRO A 86 23.01 16.02 4.48
N ILE A 87 23.43 15.58 3.30
CA ILE A 87 24.83 15.24 2.99
C ILE A 87 25.43 16.26 2.02
N ALA A 88 26.31 17.13 2.52
CA ALA A 88 27.00 18.12 1.70
C ALA A 88 28.24 17.55 0.99
N LEU A 89 28.29 17.70 -0.34
CA LEU A 89 29.34 17.34 -1.29
C LEU A 89 30.03 18.62 -1.82
N PRO A 90 31.00 19.20 -1.10
CA PRO A 90 31.68 20.42 -1.54
C PRO A 90 32.69 20.15 -2.66
N TYR A 91 32.97 21.16 -3.50
CA TYR A 91 34.12 21.14 -4.41
C TYR A 91 35.45 21.16 -3.63
N ALA A 92 36.55 20.90 -4.34
CA ALA A 92 37.89 21.05 -3.78
C ALA A 92 38.13 22.51 -3.33
N ALA A 93 38.94 22.67 -2.28
CA ALA A 93 39.23 24.00 -1.73
C ALA A 93 39.78 24.94 -2.81
N GLY A 94 39.17 26.12 -2.94
CA GLY A 94 39.53 27.13 -3.94
C GLY A 94 38.83 27.00 -5.29
N HIS A 95 38.03 25.95 -5.51
CA HIS A 95 37.26 25.77 -6.74
C HIS A 95 35.76 25.98 -6.48
N PHE A 96 35.10 26.67 -7.42
CA PHE A 96 33.69 27.00 -7.34
C PHE A 96 33.00 26.78 -8.68
N GLY A 97 31.73 26.38 -8.64
CA GLY A 97 30.83 26.38 -9.79
C GLY A 97 30.09 27.72 -9.93
N MET A 98 29.12 27.76 -10.83
CA MET A 98 28.28 28.95 -11.02
C MET A 98 26.91 28.59 -11.58
N ALA A 99 25.85 29.25 -11.11
CA ALA A 99 24.52 29.13 -11.71
C ALA A 99 24.20 30.39 -12.52
N VAL A 100 23.88 30.22 -13.81
CA VAL A 100 23.59 31.28 -14.77
C VAL A 100 22.34 30.91 -15.55
N GLU A 101 21.38 31.83 -15.68
CA GLU A 101 20.23 31.62 -16.55
C GLU A 101 20.67 31.30 -17.98
N HIS A 102 20.05 30.29 -18.60
CA HIS A 102 20.52 29.73 -19.86
C HIS A 102 20.59 30.77 -20.99
N ALA A 103 19.61 31.68 -21.05
CA ALA A 103 19.55 32.74 -22.05
C ALA A 103 20.75 33.68 -21.94
N VAL A 104 21.07 34.13 -20.71
CA VAL A 104 22.20 35.03 -20.42
C VAL A 104 23.53 34.41 -20.85
N LEU A 105 23.74 33.12 -20.55
CA LEU A 105 24.93 32.39 -20.99
C LEU A 105 25.07 32.39 -22.52
N VAL A 106 23.99 32.05 -23.23
CA VAL A 106 24.01 31.96 -24.71
C VAL A 106 24.21 33.32 -25.35
N GLU A 107 23.54 34.36 -24.86
CA GLU A 107 23.65 35.72 -25.36
C GLU A 107 25.06 36.28 -25.15
N THR A 108 25.64 36.06 -23.97
CA THR A 108 27.02 36.49 -23.68
C THR A 108 28.00 35.80 -24.62
N LEU A 109 27.86 34.49 -24.84
CA LEU A 109 28.70 33.74 -25.77
C LEU A 109 28.54 34.21 -27.22
N ARG A 110 27.32 34.51 -27.66
CA ARG A 110 27.05 35.04 -29.01
C ARG A 110 27.64 36.43 -29.19
N ALA A 111 27.51 37.32 -28.20
CA ALA A 111 28.12 38.64 -28.23
C ALA A 111 29.66 38.54 -28.39
N HIS A 112 30.32 37.64 -27.67
CA HIS A 112 31.76 37.43 -27.86
C HIS A 112 32.10 36.90 -29.26
N CYS A 113 31.24 36.06 -29.85
CA CYS A 113 31.43 35.59 -31.22
C CYS A 113 31.27 36.72 -32.25
N GLU A 114 30.29 37.62 -32.07
CA GLU A 114 30.03 38.75 -32.98
C GLU A 114 31.17 39.76 -33.02
N HIS A 115 31.85 39.98 -31.89
CA HIS A 115 32.95 40.94 -31.76
C HIS A 115 34.32 40.36 -32.16
N HIS A 116 34.42 39.07 -32.50
CA HIS A 116 35.69 38.42 -32.82
C HIS A 116 35.98 38.47 -34.33
N GLU A 117 37.13 39.04 -34.73
CA GLU A 117 37.46 39.33 -36.13
C GLU A 117 37.49 38.12 -37.08
N HIS A 118 37.78 36.92 -36.55
CA HIS A 118 37.81 35.67 -37.31
C HIS A 118 36.48 34.89 -37.35
N ILE A 119 35.41 35.36 -36.71
CA ILE A 119 34.12 34.66 -36.66
C ILE A 119 33.05 35.43 -37.44
N GLU A 120 32.36 34.74 -38.34
CA GLU A 120 31.15 35.24 -38.99
C GLU A 120 29.93 34.52 -38.41
N LEU A 121 29.20 35.17 -37.50
CA LEU A 121 27.91 34.69 -36.99
C LEU A 121 26.78 35.09 -37.94
N VAL A 122 26.05 34.11 -38.44
CA VAL A 122 24.89 34.32 -39.33
C VAL A 122 23.61 33.87 -38.61
N PRO A 123 22.83 34.82 -38.06
CA PRO A 123 21.55 34.50 -37.44
C PRO A 123 20.49 34.20 -38.51
N TRP A 124 19.45 33.47 -38.10
CA TRP A 124 18.35 32.99 -38.96
C TRP A 124 18.81 32.17 -40.17
N ALA A 125 19.94 31.47 -40.03
CA ALA A 125 20.54 30.60 -41.03
C ALA A 125 20.37 29.13 -40.63
N ARG A 126 19.55 28.39 -41.39
CA ARG A 126 19.34 26.95 -41.20
C ARG A 126 20.16 26.17 -42.21
N ALA A 127 21.02 25.28 -41.73
CA ALA A 127 21.70 24.31 -42.59
C ALA A 127 20.68 23.36 -43.23
N THR A 128 20.75 23.18 -44.55
CA THR A 128 19.82 22.35 -45.34
C THR A 128 20.49 21.14 -45.97
N ARG A 129 21.78 21.24 -46.34
CA ARG A 129 22.54 20.13 -46.94
C ARG A 129 24.01 20.13 -46.49
N ILE A 130 24.57 18.94 -46.28
CA ILE A 130 26.01 18.75 -46.02
C ILE A 130 26.50 17.61 -46.95
N GLU A 131 27.43 17.91 -47.84
CA GLU A 131 28.03 16.93 -48.76
C GLU A 131 29.55 17.08 -48.78
N GLY A 132 30.27 16.04 -48.33
CA GLY A 132 31.71 16.13 -48.12
C GLY A 132 32.06 17.28 -47.18
N GLN A 133 32.85 18.23 -47.68
CA GLN A 133 33.30 19.46 -47.00
C GLN A 133 32.46 20.70 -47.41
N SER A 134 31.33 20.51 -48.09
CA SER A 134 30.42 21.58 -48.47
C SER A 134 29.20 21.64 -47.57
N LEU A 135 28.86 22.84 -47.08
CA LEU A 135 27.69 23.15 -46.26
C LEU A 135 26.78 24.12 -47.02
N THR A 136 25.53 23.72 -47.24
CA THR A 136 24.48 24.59 -47.79
C THR A 136 23.55 25.02 -46.67
N TYR A 137 23.24 26.31 -46.59
CA TYR A 137 22.30 26.88 -45.63
C TYR A 137 21.37 27.90 -46.28
N GLU A 138 20.18 28.01 -45.72
CA GLU A 138 19.19 29.02 -46.09
C GLU A 138 19.12 30.09 -45.01
N ARG A 139 19.24 31.35 -45.42
CA ARG A 139 19.10 32.51 -44.53
C ARG A 139 17.77 33.21 -44.77
N ARG A 140 17.01 33.40 -43.69
CA ARG A 140 15.86 34.31 -43.69
C ARG A 140 16.32 35.75 -43.44
N ILE A 141 15.82 36.68 -44.25
CA ILE A 141 16.05 38.12 -44.08
C ILE A 141 14.76 38.75 -43.53
N GLY A 142 14.79 39.14 -42.26
CA GLY A 142 13.63 39.73 -41.56
C GLY A 142 12.44 38.78 -41.42
N THR A 143 11.23 39.33 -41.37
CA THR A 143 9.95 38.60 -41.27
C THR A 143 9.41 38.10 -42.63
N SER A 144 10.17 38.28 -43.72
CA SER A 144 9.74 37.91 -45.08
C SER A 144 9.84 36.39 -45.34
N SER A 145 9.02 35.87 -46.25
CA SER A 145 9.06 34.47 -46.71
C SER A 145 10.23 34.16 -47.66
N HIS A 146 11.01 35.16 -48.07
CA HIS A 146 12.14 34.99 -48.98
C HIS A 146 13.37 34.42 -48.24
N THR A 147 13.82 33.25 -48.65
CA THR A 147 15.05 32.61 -48.19
C THR A 147 16.15 32.73 -49.24
N THR A 148 17.36 33.08 -48.82
CA THR A 148 18.54 33.05 -49.69
C THR A 148 19.37 31.82 -49.36
N SER A 149 19.62 30.98 -50.36
CA SER A 149 20.45 29.79 -50.21
C SER A 149 21.91 30.11 -50.54
N ARG A 150 22.83 29.68 -49.68
CA ARG A 150 24.28 29.83 -49.86
C ARG A 150 24.97 28.50 -49.61
N THR A 151 25.97 28.19 -50.42
CA THR A 151 26.84 27.03 -50.21
C THR A 151 28.26 27.52 -49.96
N VAL A 152 28.89 26.97 -48.92
CA VAL A 152 30.26 27.28 -48.51
C VAL A 152 31.06 25.98 -48.41
N SER A 153 32.36 26.06 -48.65
CA SER A 153 33.29 24.95 -48.42
C SER A 153 34.09 25.22 -47.16
N ALA A 154 34.16 24.23 -46.26
CA ALA A 154 34.96 24.26 -45.06
C ALA A 154 35.59 22.87 -44.82
N PRO A 155 36.92 22.77 -44.63
CA PRO A 155 37.59 21.50 -44.33
C PRO A 155 37.03 20.76 -43.11
N SER A 156 36.48 21.51 -42.14
CA SER A 156 35.86 20.98 -40.93
C SER A 156 34.45 21.55 -40.74
N ILE A 157 33.45 20.68 -40.62
CA ILE A 157 32.06 21.02 -40.30
C ILE A 157 31.72 20.48 -38.90
N ILE A 158 31.09 21.29 -38.06
CA ILE A 158 30.74 20.91 -36.67
C ILE A 158 29.25 21.09 -36.44
N GLY A 159 28.56 20.03 -36.04
CA GLY A 159 27.15 20.07 -35.66
C GLY A 159 26.97 20.28 -34.16
N ALA A 160 26.33 21.38 -33.78
CA ALA A 160 26.06 21.78 -32.40
C ALA A 160 24.59 22.17 -32.18
N SER A 161 23.66 21.49 -32.85
CA SER A 161 22.22 21.85 -32.89
C SER A 161 21.41 21.51 -31.63
N GLY A 162 22.04 21.05 -30.54
CA GLY A 162 21.38 20.69 -29.28
C GLY A 162 20.67 19.32 -29.29
N ARG A 163 19.63 19.16 -28.45
CA ARG A 163 18.96 17.87 -28.18
C ARG A 163 18.30 17.20 -29.40
N VAL A 164 18.00 17.96 -30.45
CA VAL A 164 17.45 17.44 -31.70
C VAL A 164 18.46 17.70 -32.81
N ALA A 165 19.11 16.64 -33.30
CA ALA A 165 19.81 16.71 -34.59
C ALA A 165 18.74 16.88 -35.67
N SER A 166 18.70 18.03 -36.33
CA SER A 166 17.68 18.37 -37.33
C SER A 166 18.32 18.65 -38.69
N GLY A 167 17.55 18.44 -39.76
CA GLY A 167 18.00 18.68 -41.13
C GLY A 167 19.15 17.74 -41.56
N PRO A 168 20.17 18.24 -42.28
CA PRO A 168 21.23 17.41 -42.88
C PRO A 168 22.18 16.76 -41.86
N LEU A 169 22.12 17.18 -40.60
CA LEU A 169 22.89 16.56 -39.50
C LEU A 169 22.23 15.28 -38.97
N ALA A 170 20.95 15.04 -39.28
CA ALA A 170 20.22 13.84 -38.89
C ALA A 170 20.51 12.63 -39.80
N THR A 171 21.01 12.86 -41.02
CA THR A 171 21.21 11.83 -42.07
C THR A 171 22.67 11.39 -42.25
N SER A 172 23.60 11.84 -41.41
CA SER A 172 25.01 11.42 -41.51
C SER A 172 25.21 9.96 -41.09
N PRO A 173 25.94 9.13 -41.87
CA PRO A 173 26.12 7.72 -41.58
C PRO A 173 27.03 7.53 -40.35
N GLY A 174 26.41 7.07 -39.27
CA GLY A 174 26.99 6.69 -37.98
C GLY A 174 25.87 6.09 -37.12
N PRO A 175 26.15 5.44 -35.98
CA PRO A 175 25.14 4.76 -35.16
C PRO A 175 24.19 5.73 -34.42
N LEU A 176 23.54 6.63 -35.15
CA LEU A 176 22.32 7.34 -34.74
C LEU A 176 21.10 6.40 -34.65
N ALA A 177 21.27 5.10 -34.94
CA ALA A 177 20.28 4.04 -34.82
C ALA A 177 20.16 3.46 -33.39
N HIS A 178 20.72 4.10 -32.37
CA HIS A 178 20.53 3.67 -30.98
C HIS A 178 19.38 4.46 -30.37
N GLY A 179 18.24 3.78 -30.19
CA GLY A 179 17.00 4.34 -29.66
C GLY A 179 17.16 4.96 -28.27
N VAL A 180 16.16 5.75 -27.89
CA VAL A 180 16.06 6.38 -26.56
C VAL A 180 16.13 5.30 -25.48
N ALA A 181 17.09 5.42 -24.55
CA ALA A 181 17.31 4.43 -23.50
C ALA A 181 16.30 4.57 -22.35
N ALA A 182 15.89 5.81 -22.05
CA ALA A 182 14.84 6.18 -21.10
C ALA A 182 14.36 7.60 -21.42
N SER A 183 13.09 7.92 -21.10
CA SER A 183 12.56 9.27 -21.24
C SER A 183 11.88 9.73 -19.95
N SER A 184 12.02 11.01 -19.62
CA SER A 184 11.31 11.68 -18.52
C SER A 184 11.00 13.13 -18.89
N ARG A 185 10.21 13.81 -18.06
CA ARG A 185 9.90 15.24 -18.21
C ARG A 185 10.46 16.00 -17.02
N ILE A 186 11.02 17.19 -17.23
CA ILE A 186 11.36 18.12 -16.16
C ILE A 186 10.32 19.24 -16.15
N ALA A 187 9.71 19.48 -15.01
CA ALA A 187 8.95 20.69 -14.73
C ALA A 187 9.84 21.67 -13.96
N GLY A 188 10.09 22.85 -14.50
CA GLY A 188 10.93 23.88 -13.89
C GLY A 188 10.15 25.14 -13.57
N ILE A 189 10.36 25.70 -12.39
CA ILE A 189 9.73 26.96 -11.95
C ILE A 189 10.71 27.79 -11.13
N ALA A 190 10.67 29.11 -11.30
CA ALA A 190 11.42 30.03 -10.44
C ALA A 190 10.53 30.38 -9.24
N VAL A 191 11.10 30.35 -8.04
CA VAL A 191 10.41 30.64 -6.79
C VAL A 191 11.10 31.79 -6.09
N GLU A 192 10.35 32.73 -5.53
CA GLU A 192 10.90 33.76 -4.65
C GLU A 192 11.16 33.17 -3.27
N HIS A 193 12.43 33.10 -2.88
CA HIS A 193 12.82 32.56 -1.57
C HIS A 193 14.06 33.27 -1.00
N HIS A 194 13.87 33.84 0.19
CA HIS A 194 14.88 34.60 0.92
C HIS A 194 16.14 33.79 1.33
N ALA A 195 16.05 32.47 1.55
CA ALA A 195 17.20 31.66 1.97
C ALA A 195 17.03 30.17 1.64
N LEU A 196 17.98 29.59 0.92
CA LEU A 196 18.10 28.13 0.78
C LEU A 196 18.69 27.49 2.05
N PRO A 197 18.36 26.22 2.34
CA PRO A 197 18.93 25.50 3.50
C PRO A 197 20.46 25.54 3.56
N PHE A 198 21.12 25.44 2.40
CA PHE A 198 22.57 25.56 2.27
C PHE A 198 22.93 26.55 1.16
N GLU A 199 23.08 27.83 1.51
CA GLU A 199 23.38 28.87 0.52
C GLU A 199 24.70 28.65 -0.24
N GLY A 200 24.61 28.82 -1.56
CA GLY A 200 25.67 28.54 -2.51
C GLY A 200 25.77 27.09 -2.97
N PHE A 201 24.90 26.17 -2.53
CA PHE A 201 24.86 24.78 -2.99
C PHE A 201 23.67 24.50 -3.94
N LEU A 202 23.84 23.51 -4.82
CA LEU A 202 22.72 22.87 -5.52
C LEU A 202 22.13 21.78 -4.62
N HIS A 203 20.83 21.83 -4.39
CA HIS A 203 20.10 20.91 -3.52
C HIS A 203 19.47 19.81 -4.37
N ILE A 204 19.57 18.56 -3.90
CA ILE A 204 18.94 17.39 -4.50
C ILE A 204 18.04 16.76 -3.44
N PHE A 205 16.72 16.78 -3.66
CA PHE A 205 15.73 16.16 -2.78
C PHE A 205 15.25 14.84 -3.37
N LEU A 206 15.35 13.77 -2.57
CA LEU A 206 14.97 12.41 -2.95
C LEU A 206 13.67 12.00 -2.23
N GLY A 207 12.98 11.00 -2.79
CA GLY A 207 11.69 10.50 -2.29
C GLY A 207 10.48 10.87 -3.15
N GLY A 208 10.57 11.89 -4.00
CA GLY A 208 9.47 12.25 -4.93
C GLY A 208 9.25 11.18 -6.02
N PRO A 209 8.25 11.33 -6.91
CA PRO A 209 8.12 10.43 -8.07
C PRO A 209 9.36 10.41 -8.96
N GLY A 210 10.14 11.48 -8.91
CA GLY A 210 11.54 11.54 -9.30
C GLY A 210 12.29 12.54 -8.42
N PRO A 211 13.61 12.72 -8.64
CA PRO A 211 14.40 13.70 -7.89
C PRO A 211 13.93 15.15 -8.13
N VAL A 212 14.12 16.01 -7.11
CA VAL A 212 13.93 17.46 -7.23
C VAL A 212 15.26 18.17 -7.06
N MET A 213 15.56 19.14 -7.93
CA MET A 213 16.74 19.99 -7.79
C MET A 213 16.34 21.42 -7.43
N ALA A 214 17.10 22.09 -6.55
CA ALA A 214 16.93 23.51 -6.30
C ALA A 214 18.25 24.28 -6.16
N TYR A 215 18.35 25.45 -6.80
CA TYR A 215 19.54 26.31 -6.73
C TYR A 215 19.20 27.78 -7.00
N ARG A 216 20.04 28.68 -6.49
CA ARG A 216 19.88 30.13 -6.62
C ARG A 216 20.21 30.59 -8.04
N ILE A 217 19.33 31.42 -8.63
CA ILE A 217 19.52 32.01 -9.96
C ILE A 217 19.59 33.54 -9.92
N ASP A 218 19.21 34.19 -8.83
CA ASP A 218 19.60 35.58 -8.50
C ASP A 218 19.48 35.88 -6.99
N ALA A 219 19.56 37.17 -6.61
CA ALA A 219 19.47 37.63 -5.22
C ALA A 219 18.20 37.18 -4.48
N HIS A 220 17.08 36.95 -5.18
CA HIS A 220 15.77 36.66 -4.59
C HIS A 220 15.09 35.40 -5.15
N ARG A 221 15.50 34.92 -6.32
CA ARG A 221 14.90 33.78 -7.02
C ARG A 221 15.75 32.51 -6.94
N VAL A 222 15.07 31.40 -6.72
CA VAL A 222 15.58 30.03 -6.73
C VAL A 222 14.89 29.25 -7.84
N ARG A 223 15.63 28.51 -8.65
CA ARG A 223 15.05 27.54 -9.58
C ARG A 223 14.72 26.25 -8.84
N VAL A 224 13.50 25.73 -9.02
CA VAL A 224 13.10 24.38 -8.61
C VAL A 224 12.79 23.56 -9.86
N LEU A 225 13.40 22.38 -9.98
CA LEU A 225 13.23 21.44 -11.09
C LEU A 225 12.73 20.10 -10.55
N CYS A 226 11.51 19.71 -10.90
CA CYS A 226 10.93 18.41 -10.56
C CYS A 226 11.04 17.47 -11.75
N GLU A 227 11.64 16.30 -11.55
CA GLU A 227 11.65 15.26 -12.58
C GLU A 227 10.42 14.37 -12.48
N VAL A 228 9.60 14.37 -13.53
CA VAL A 228 8.31 13.70 -13.66
C VAL A 228 8.44 12.50 -14.60
N PRO A 229 8.34 11.25 -14.07
CA PRO A 229 8.28 10.05 -14.90
C PRO A 229 7.06 10.06 -15.84
N HIS A 230 7.16 9.41 -17.00
CA HIS A 230 6.02 9.31 -17.93
C HIS A 230 4.85 8.49 -17.39
N SER A 231 5.09 7.59 -16.44
CA SER A 231 4.03 6.84 -15.75
C SER A 231 3.12 7.73 -14.90
N LEU A 232 3.55 8.94 -14.56
CA LEU A 232 2.75 9.87 -13.75
C LEU A 232 2.00 10.85 -14.64
N ALA A 233 0.67 10.81 -14.59
CA ALA A 233 -0.23 11.63 -15.39
C ALA A 233 -0.37 13.06 -14.82
N ILE A 234 0.71 13.86 -14.88
CA ILE A 234 0.65 15.30 -14.59
C ILE A 234 0.41 16.09 -15.89
N PRO A 235 -0.71 16.83 -16.02
CA PRO A 235 -0.95 17.75 -17.12
C PRO A 235 0.10 18.86 -17.17
N ARG A 236 0.41 19.42 -18.35
CA ARG A 236 1.41 20.49 -18.47
C ARG A 236 1.05 21.75 -17.68
N GLU A 237 -0.23 22.03 -17.51
CA GLU A 237 -0.73 23.16 -16.69
C GLU A 237 -1.00 22.75 -15.23
N GLY A 238 -0.70 21.50 -14.86
CA GLY A 238 -1.09 20.87 -13.60
C GLY A 238 -0.24 21.25 -12.39
N GLY A 239 -0.17 22.54 -12.05
CA GLY A 239 0.58 23.04 -10.88
C GLY A 239 0.16 22.36 -9.57
N VAL A 240 -1.15 22.11 -9.37
CA VAL A 240 -1.67 21.38 -8.20
C VAL A 240 -1.10 19.96 -8.11
N ALA A 241 -1.17 19.21 -9.20
CA ALA A 241 -0.70 17.82 -9.23
C ALA A 241 0.82 17.73 -9.04
N LEU A 242 1.57 18.71 -9.56
CA LEU A 242 3.01 18.82 -9.33
C LEU A 242 3.31 19.17 -7.87
N PHE A 243 2.57 20.09 -7.26
CA PHE A 243 2.72 20.41 -5.85
C PHE A 243 2.41 19.20 -4.96
N GLU A 244 1.31 18.49 -5.20
CA GLU A 244 0.96 17.30 -4.42
C GLU A 244 2.00 16.19 -4.53
N ALA A 245 2.51 15.96 -5.72
CA ALA A 245 3.49 14.93 -5.98
C ALA A 245 4.86 15.19 -5.30
N TYR A 246 5.29 16.46 -5.20
CA TYR A 246 6.67 16.80 -4.79
C TYR A 246 6.77 17.63 -3.51
N SER A 247 5.69 18.23 -3.00
CA SER A 247 5.75 19.12 -1.82
C SER A 247 6.27 18.42 -0.57
N ALA A 248 5.97 17.13 -0.38
CA ALA A 248 6.38 16.36 0.79
C ALA A 248 7.91 16.27 0.96
N VAL A 249 8.66 16.26 -0.15
CA VAL A 249 10.13 16.15 -0.12
C VAL A 249 10.84 17.49 0.02
N LEU A 250 10.11 18.61 -0.09
CA LEU A 250 10.67 19.94 0.06
C LEU A 250 10.63 20.40 1.53
N PRO A 251 11.68 21.09 2.03
CA PRO A 251 11.68 21.69 3.36
C PRO A 251 10.66 22.84 3.45
N ASN A 252 10.14 23.11 4.65
CA ASN A 252 8.96 23.97 4.85
C ASN A 252 9.03 25.32 4.12
N GLY A 253 10.11 26.09 4.27
CA GLY A 253 10.25 27.41 3.61
C GLY A 253 10.25 27.33 2.07
N LEU A 254 10.97 26.35 1.50
CA LEU A 254 11.02 26.15 0.06
C LEU A 254 9.72 25.55 -0.49
N ARG A 255 9.05 24.70 0.30
CA ARG A 255 7.74 24.14 -0.03
C ARG A 255 6.69 25.25 -0.19
N GLU A 256 6.68 26.22 0.72
CA GLU A 256 5.76 27.36 0.65
C GLU A 256 6.05 28.24 -0.58
N ALA A 257 7.32 28.57 -0.82
CA ALA A 257 7.73 29.33 -2.01
C ALA A 257 7.39 28.62 -3.32
N PHE A 258 7.60 27.30 -3.37
CA PHE A 258 7.24 26.45 -4.51
C PHE A 258 5.73 26.41 -4.75
N GLY A 259 4.93 26.32 -3.67
CA GLY A 259 3.48 26.39 -3.75
C GLY A 259 2.99 27.72 -4.34
N ARG A 260 3.50 28.85 -3.85
CA ARG A 260 3.17 30.19 -4.37
C ARG A 260 3.49 30.33 -5.85
N ALA A 261 4.72 29.99 -6.23
CA ALA A 261 5.15 30.10 -7.62
C ALA A 261 4.28 29.28 -8.59
N LEU A 262 3.92 28.05 -8.21
CA LEU A 262 3.07 27.18 -9.04
C LEU A 262 1.64 27.69 -9.21
N ALA A 263 1.20 28.60 -8.35
CA ALA A 263 -0.11 29.21 -8.44
C ALA A 263 -0.09 30.50 -9.25
N GLU A 264 1.02 31.24 -9.24
CA GLU A 264 1.22 32.45 -10.04
C GLU A 264 1.62 32.16 -11.48
N SER A 265 2.29 31.05 -11.74
CA SER A 265 2.88 30.74 -13.04
C SER A 265 2.87 29.26 -13.36
N ALA A 266 2.57 28.92 -14.63
CA ALA A 266 2.71 27.56 -15.11
C ALA A 266 4.19 27.14 -15.12
N PRO A 267 4.51 25.89 -14.71
CA PRO A 267 5.88 25.41 -14.81
C PRO A 267 6.29 25.30 -16.28
N SER A 268 7.55 25.62 -16.56
CA SER A 268 8.17 25.36 -17.85
C SER A 268 8.51 23.88 -17.97
N TRP A 269 8.30 23.28 -19.13
CA TRP A 269 8.54 21.85 -19.34
C TRP A 269 9.67 21.60 -20.32
N ALA A 270 10.51 20.61 -20.01
CA ALA A 270 11.51 20.07 -20.92
C ALA A 270 11.44 18.55 -20.96
N SER A 271 11.49 17.95 -22.15
CA SER A 271 11.69 16.50 -22.28
C SER A 271 13.17 16.17 -22.12
N VAL A 272 13.44 15.05 -21.44
CA VAL A 272 14.76 14.46 -21.30
C VAL A 272 14.70 13.07 -21.92
N ASP A 273 15.33 12.93 -23.08
CA ASP A 273 15.59 11.63 -23.68
C ASP A 273 17.04 11.25 -23.36
N LEU A 274 17.24 10.16 -22.63
CA LEU A 274 18.58 9.65 -22.36
C LEU A 274 19.11 8.98 -23.63
N ARG A 275 20.15 9.57 -24.23
CA ARG A 275 20.80 9.05 -25.43
C ARG A 275 22.29 8.87 -25.15
N PRO A 276 22.78 7.61 -25.09
CA PRO A 276 24.19 7.34 -24.88
C PRO A 276 25.05 8.14 -25.84
N ARG A 277 26.04 8.80 -25.28
CA ARG A 277 26.97 9.65 -25.99
C ARG A 277 27.88 8.81 -26.90
N GLY A 278 27.81 9.04 -28.21
CA GLY A 278 28.55 8.26 -29.21
C GLY A 278 29.66 9.04 -29.89
N ASP A 279 30.52 8.34 -30.64
CA ASP A 279 31.49 8.95 -31.55
C ASP A 279 30.82 9.34 -32.87
N LEU A 280 29.93 10.32 -32.81
CA LEU A 280 29.05 10.69 -33.90
C LEU A 280 29.74 11.69 -34.84
N GLY A 281 30.33 11.18 -35.92
CA GLY A 281 31.01 11.98 -36.95
C GLY A 281 31.92 11.14 -37.86
N ARG A 282 32.62 11.82 -38.76
CA ARG A 282 33.63 11.29 -39.68
C ARG A 282 34.69 12.36 -39.92
N GLU A 283 35.76 12.03 -40.63
CA GLU A 283 36.76 13.04 -40.98
C GLU A 283 36.08 14.21 -41.74
N GLY A 284 36.33 15.44 -41.29
CA GLY A 284 35.68 16.65 -41.80
C GLY A 284 34.26 16.95 -41.27
N LEU A 285 33.64 16.09 -40.45
CA LEU A 285 32.33 16.36 -39.83
C LEU A 285 32.21 15.76 -38.41
N ALA A 286 32.00 16.57 -37.37
CA ALA A 286 31.83 16.10 -36.00
C ALA A 286 30.57 16.67 -35.31
N LEU A 287 29.89 15.89 -34.48
CA LEU A 287 28.83 16.40 -33.58
C LEU A 287 29.37 16.65 -32.17
N ILE A 288 28.97 17.75 -31.55
CA ILE A 288 29.39 18.15 -30.19
C ILE A 288 28.19 18.55 -29.31
N GLY A 289 28.38 18.63 -28.00
CA GLY A 289 27.34 18.97 -27.04
C GLY A 289 26.21 17.94 -26.99
N ASP A 290 24.97 18.38 -26.76
CA ASP A 290 23.79 17.50 -26.72
C ASP A 290 23.47 16.85 -28.08
N ALA A 291 24.03 17.35 -29.19
CA ALA A 291 23.91 16.72 -30.51
C ALA A 291 24.67 15.38 -30.57
N ALA A 292 25.71 15.23 -29.75
CA ALA A 292 26.48 13.99 -29.61
C ALA A 292 25.86 12.96 -28.64
N GLY A 293 24.78 13.33 -27.94
CA GLY A 293 24.09 12.52 -26.93
C GLY A 293 23.77 13.31 -25.65
N THR A 294 22.77 12.86 -24.92
CA THR A 294 22.13 13.56 -23.80
C THR A 294 22.20 12.73 -22.51
N HIS A 295 22.33 13.39 -21.35
CA HIS A 295 22.49 12.76 -20.02
C HIS A 295 21.31 13.09 -19.12
N PRO A 296 21.17 12.36 -17.99
CA PRO A 296 20.22 12.75 -16.97
C PRO A 296 20.54 14.16 -16.45
N PRO A 297 19.53 14.95 -16.07
CA PRO A 297 19.70 16.32 -15.62
C PRO A 297 20.24 16.41 -14.19
N LEU A 298 20.07 15.35 -13.40
CA LEU A 298 20.38 15.27 -11.97
C LEU A 298 21.79 15.73 -11.55
N PRO A 299 22.86 15.44 -12.29
CA PRO A 299 24.21 15.88 -11.92
C PRO A 299 24.63 17.18 -12.62
N ALA A 300 23.72 17.84 -13.36
CA ALA A 300 23.91 19.10 -14.08
C ALA A 300 25.20 19.20 -14.94
N ILE A 301 25.67 18.08 -15.51
CA ILE A 301 26.97 18.03 -16.20
C ILE A 301 26.95 18.51 -17.66
N GLY A 302 25.76 18.63 -18.27
CA GLY A 302 25.60 18.77 -19.73
C GLY A 302 26.35 19.97 -20.34
N LEU A 303 26.27 21.14 -19.70
CA LEU A 303 27.00 22.34 -20.15
C LEU A 303 28.52 22.14 -20.08
N THR A 304 29.02 21.49 -19.02
CA THR A 304 30.45 21.27 -18.87
C THR A 304 30.98 20.31 -19.94
N LEU A 305 30.23 19.25 -20.23
CA LEU A 305 30.56 18.33 -21.33
C LEU A 305 30.60 19.05 -22.69
N ALA A 306 29.62 19.91 -22.95
CA ALA A 306 29.54 20.69 -24.19
C ALA A 306 30.75 21.61 -24.40
N LEU A 307 31.22 22.28 -23.34
CA LEU A 307 32.40 23.15 -23.39
C LEU A 307 33.70 22.36 -23.50
N GLU A 308 33.80 21.20 -22.83
CA GLU A 308 34.94 20.30 -22.99
C GLU A 308 35.04 19.74 -24.42
N ASP A 309 33.92 19.40 -25.06
CA ASP A 309 33.93 19.00 -26.47
C ASP A 309 34.45 20.14 -27.36
N ALA A 310 33.98 21.36 -27.15
CA ALA A 310 34.31 22.54 -27.95
C ALA A 310 35.82 22.80 -27.99
N VAL A 311 36.49 22.67 -26.83
CA VAL A 311 37.95 22.79 -26.74
C VAL A 311 38.66 21.55 -27.31
N ALA A 312 38.12 20.35 -27.08
CA ALA A 312 38.71 19.11 -27.57
C ALA A 312 38.72 19.05 -29.10
N ILE A 313 37.63 19.44 -29.76
CA ILE A 313 37.54 19.46 -31.23
C ILE A 313 38.50 20.49 -31.83
N ALA A 314 38.58 21.69 -31.24
CA ALA A 314 39.47 22.76 -31.73
C ALA A 314 40.97 22.42 -31.62
N LYS A 315 41.34 21.56 -30.68
CA LYS A 315 42.74 21.11 -30.49
C LYS A 315 43.10 19.88 -31.30
N SER A 316 42.12 19.22 -31.91
CA SER A 316 42.31 17.93 -32.55
C SER A 316 42.53 18.07 -34.06
N PRO A 317 43.63 17.52 -34.61
CA PRO A 317 43.93 17.62 -36.05
C PRO A 317 43.11 16.65 -36.90
N SER A 318 42.35 15.73 -36.29
CA SER A 318 41.49 14.77 -36.98
C SER A 318 40.32 14.33 -36.11
N PHE A 319 39.29 13.73 -36.71
CA PHE A 319 38.15 13.19 -35.96
C PHE A 319 38.58 12.07 -35.00
N ALA A 320 39.54 11.23 -35.41
CA ALA A 320 40.07 10.18 -34.56
C ALA A 320 40.82 10.73 -33.32
N ALA A 321 41.52 11.85 -33.47
CA ALA A 321 42.17 12.54 -32.35
C ALA A 321 41.13 13.17 -31.41
N TYR A 322 40.09 13.80 -31.97
CA TYR A 322 38.98 14.36 -31.19
C TYR A 322 38.30 13.30 -30.34
N ARG A 323 37.95 12.15 -30.94
CA ARG A 323 37.37 11.02 -30.22
C ARG A 323 38.20 10.63 -28.99
N ARG A 324 39.50 10.41 -29.18
CA ARG A 324 40.40 10.03 -28.07
C ARG A 324 40.44 11.08 -26.97
N GLU A 325 40.56 12.35 -27.35
CA GLU A 325 40.65 13.45 -26.38
C GLU A 325 39.33 13.67 -25.63
N ARG A 326 38.19 13.57 -26.32
CA ARG A 326 36.86 13.61 -25.71
C ARG A 326 36.67 12.47 -24.71
N THR A 327 36.90 11.22 -25.12
CA THR A 327 36.77 10.05 -24.23
C THR A 327 37.60 10.21 -22.96
N ARG A 328 38.84 10.71 -23.08
CA ARG A 328 39.71 10.95 -21.93
C ARG A 328 39.17 12.03 -20.98
N ARG A 329 38.46 13.04 -21.49
CA ARG A 329 37.96 14.18 -20.70
C ARG A 329 36.62 13.88 -20.02
N THR A 330 35.70 13.23 -20.74
CA THR A 330 34.28 13.22 -20.35
C THR A 330 33.81 11.88 -19.77
N ARG A 331 34.47 10.76 -20.10
CA ARG A 331 33.92 9.40 -19.88
C ARG A 331 33.59 9.05 -18.43
N VAL A 332 34.49 9.35 -17.48
CA VAL A 332 34.27 9.03 -16.05
C VAL A 332 33.01 9.73 -15.53
N ARG A 333 32.83 10.98 -15.94
CA ARG A 333 31.70 11.82 -15.53
C ARG A 333 30.39 11.34 -16.13
N GLU A 334 30.39 11.01 -17.42
CA GLU A 334 29.22 10.46 -18.11
C GLU A 334 28.72 9.17 -17.42
N MET A 335 29.65 8.28 -17.06
CA MET A 335 29.32 7.04 -16.38
C MET A 335 28.76 7.26 -14.97
N LEU A 336 29.41 8.13 -14.18
CA LEU A 336 28.96 8.43 -12.83
C LEU A 336 27.57 9.07 -12.84
N ALA A 337 27.30 9.97 -13.77
CA ALA A 337 26.02 10.64 -13.91
C ALA A 337 24.86 9.67 -14.19
N VAL A 338 25.06 8.74 -15.12
CA VAL A 338 24.05 7.70 -15.41
C VAL A 338 23.89 6.76 -14.23
N GLY A 339 25.00 6.29 -13.63
CA GLY A 339 24.94 5.36 -12.50
C GLY A 339 24.28 5.95 -11.25
N LEU A 340 24.58 7.22 -10.92
CA LEU A 340 23.91 7.91 -9.81
C LEU A 340 22.43 8.13 -10.09
N TYR A 341 22.09 8.51 -11.33
CA TYR A 341 20.69 8.71 -11.72
C TYR A 341 19.88 7.41 -11.63
N GLU A 342 20.39 6.30 -12.19
CA GLU A 342 19.75 4.99 -12.10
C GLU A 342 19.59 4.51 -10.66
N VAL A 343 20.44 4.97 -9.75
CA VAL A 343 20.33 4.63 -8.33
C VAL A 343 19.42 5.62 -7.60
N PHE A 344 19.36 6.90 -7.97
CA PHE A 344 18.56 7.94 -7.30
C PHE A 344 17.13 8.09 -7.80
N ALA A 345 16.85 7.65 -9.03
CA ALA A 345 15.52 7.73 -9.65
C ALA A 345 14.78 6.37 -9.68
N ASP A 346 15.41 5.28 -9.23
CA ASP A 346 14.84 3.92 -9.26
C ASP A 346 14.47 3.42 -7.87
N ASP A 347 13.26 2.93 -7.72
CA ASP A 347 12.67 2.49 -6.46
C ASP A 347 12.82 0.98 -6.19
N ALA A 348 13.58 0.26 -7.02
CA ALA A 348 13.89 -1.15 -6.82
C ALA A 348 14.67 -1.41 -5.50
N GLU A 349 14.48 -2.58 -4.89
CA GLU A 349 15.11 -2.94 -3.61
C GLU A 349 16.65 -2.88 -3.68
N GLU A 350 17.23 -3.34 -4.79
CA GLU A 350 18.67 -3.26 -5.05
C GLU A 350 19.15 -1.80 -5.18
N SER A 351 18.34 -0.91 -5.75
CA SER A 351 18.65 0.51 -5.89
C SER A 351 18.63 1.22 -4.54
N ILE A 352 17.64 0.94 -3.69
CA ILE A 352 17.56 1.45 -2.31
C ILE A 352 18.79 1.02 -1.50
N ALA A 353 19.18 -0.26 -1.61
CA ALA A 353 20.37 -0.77 -0.92
C ALA A 353 21.66 -0.06 -1.38
N MET A 354 21.81 0.15 -2.69
CA MET A 354 22.93 0.91 -3.24
C MET A 354 22.94 2.36 -2.74
N ARG A 355 21.79 3.03 -2.64
CA ARG A 355 21.69 4.39 -2.08
C ARG A 355 22.15 4.48 -0.65
N ARG A 356 21.65 3.59 0.22
CA ARG A 356 22.06 3.56 1.64
C ARG A 356 23.57 3.39 1.78
N ALA A 357 24.17 2.47 1.03
CA ALA A 357 25.62 2.27 1.03
C ALA A 357 26.39 3.53 0.55
N ILE A 358 25.85 4.28 -0.42
CA ILE A 358 26.42 5.56 -0.87
C ILE A 358 26.33 6.61 0.24
N TYR A 359 25.17 6.75 0.89
CA TYR A 359 24.95 7.72 1.97
C TYR A 359 25.90 7.50 3.14
N GLU A 360 26.01 6.25 3.61
CA GLU A 360 26.93 5.87 4.67
C GLU A 360 28.38 6.13 4.28
N LEU A 361 28.77 5.74 3.06
CA LEU A 361 30.13 6.00 2.56
C LEU A 361 30.46 7.49 2.60
N TRP A 362 29.54 8.34 2.13
CA TRP A 362 29.74 9.79 2.14
C TRP A 362 29.79 10.36 3.56
N ARG A 363 28.99 9.84 4.49
CA ARG A 363 28.99 10.25 5.90
C ARG A 363 30.28 9.88 6.61
N GLU A 364 30.69 8.61 6.51
CA GLU A 364 31.85 8.06 7.22
C GLU A 364 33.20 8.54 6.67
N LYS A 365 33.28 8.80 5.36
CA LYS A 365 34.55 9.01 4.67
C LYS A 365 34.59 10.33 3.91
N PRO A 366 35.00 11.44 4.56
CA PRO A 366 35.14 12.75 3.92
C PRO A 366 36.00 12.74 2.64
N ARG A 367 37.06 11.92 2.61
CA ARG A 367 37.92 11.77 1.41
C ARG A 367 37.17 11.18 0.21
N GLU A 368 36.30 10.19 0.43
CA GLU A 368 35.51 9.59 -0.66
C GLU A 368 34.40 10.53 -1.11
N ARG A 369 33.90 11.38 -0.20
CA ARG A 369 32.95 12.45 -0.50
C ARG A 369 33.53 13.48 -1.48
N LEU A 370 34.70 14.04 -1.15
CA LEU A 370 35.43 14.98 -2.00
C LEU A 370 35.79 14.35 -3.35
N ARG A 371 36.20 13.08 -3.34
CA ARG A 371 36.53 12.36 -4.57
C ARG A 371 35.30 12.10 -5.45
N SER A 372 34.17 11.74 -4.86
CA SER A 372 32.89 11.58 -5.60
C SER A 372 32.50 12.88 -6.27
N MET A 373 32.63 14.00 -5.55
CA MET A 373 32.39 15.33 -6.12
C MET A 373 33.40 15.67 -7.22
N GLY A 374 34.69 15.33 -7.05
CA GLY A 374 35.74 15.52 -8.06
C GLY A 374 35.49 14.76 -9.36
N PHE A 375 34.92 13.54 -9.29
CA PHE A 375 34.50 12.80 -10.49
C PHE A 375 33.29 13.44 -11.17
N LEU A 376 32.31 13.91 -10.38
CA LEU A 376 31.08 14.53 -10.86
C LEU A 376 31.34 15.89 -11.53
N SER A 377 32.19 16.70 -10.92
CA SER A 377 32.65 18.01 -11.40
C SER A 377 33.65 17.89 -12.55
N GLY A 378 34.26 16.70 -12.70
CA GLY A 378 35.35 16.31 -13.62
C GLY A 378 36.69 17.00 -13.38
N GLU A 379 36.95 17.34 -12.13
CA GLU A 379 38.29 17.68 -11.62
C GLU A 379 39.17 16.42 -11.50
N ASP A 380 38.58 15.26 -11.16
CA ASP A 380 39.25 13.95 -11.19
C ASP A 380 38.80 13.17 -12.43
N ARG A 381 39.76 12.85 -13.30
CA ARG A 381 39.54 12.11 -14.56
C ARG A 381 40.07 10.68 -14.50
N SER A 382 40.44 10.19 -13.31
CA SER A 382 41.10 8.89 -13.15
C SER A 382 40.12 7.72 -13.29
N HIS A 383 40.22 6.97 -14.39
CA HIS A 383 39.46 5.73 -14.60
C HIS A 383 39.74 4.67 -13.51
N VAL A 384 41.01 4.54 -13.10
CA VAL A 384 41.43 3.60 -12.05
C VAL A 384 40.92 4.07 -10.68
N GLY A 385 40.97 5.37 -10.42
CA GLY A 385 40.43 5.98 -9.20
C GLY A 385 38.94 5.75 -9.05
N PHE A 386 38.18 5.95 -10.14
CA PHE A 386 36.75 5.72 -10.22
C PHE A 386 36.39 4.24 -10.00
N GLY A 387 37.03 3.32 -10.73
CA GLY A 387 36.78 1.89 -10.58
C GLY A 387 37.03 1.37 -9.15
N ARG A 388 38.06 1.89 -8.46
CA ARG A 388 38.35 1.53 -7.07
C ARG A 388 37.34 2.09 -6.06
N ALA A 389 36.87 3.31 -6.26
CA ALA A 389 35.84 3.92 -5.41
C ALA A 389 34.51 3.17 -5.58
N PHE A 390 34.12 2.91 -6.83
CA PHE A 390 32.93 2.16 -7.18
C PHE A 390 32.95 0.75 -6.58
N LEU A 391 34.03 -0.03 -6.77
CA LEU A 391 34.19 -1.38 -6.20
C LEU A 391 34.07 -1.42 -4.67
N ARG A 392 34.51 -0.36 -3.96
CA ARG A 392 34.37 -0.29 -2.49
C ARG A 392 32.93 -0.12 -2.05
N THR A 393 32.17 0.75 -2.74
CA THR A 393 30.73 0.90 -2.50
C THR A 393 30.02 -0.43 -2.75
N MET A 394 30.39 -1.12 -3.83
CA MET A 394 29.85 -2.44 -4.20
C MET A 394 30.11 -3.53 -3.15
N LEU A 395 31.35 -3.66 -2.68
CA LEU A 395 31.71 -4.69 -1.68
C LEU A 395 31.00 -4.49 -0.34
N ARG A 396 30.66 -3.24 0.01
CA ARG A 396 29.86 -2.93 1.18
C ARG A 396 28.39 -3.32 0.99
N SER A 397 27.76 -2.89 -0.11
CA SER A 397 26.35 -3.23 -0.38
C SER A 397 26.11 -4.75 -0.43
N SER A 398 27.04 -5.52 -1.00
CA SER A 398 26.95 -6.98 -1.03
C SER A 398 27.12 -7.62 0.36
N ARG A 399 27.94 -7.03 1.25
CA ARG A 399 28.14 -7.55 2.61
C ARG A 399 26.90 -7.37 3.47
N ASP A 400 26.22 -6.24 3.35
CA ASP A 400 25.02 -5.95 4.13
C ASP A 400 23.83 -6.77 3.62
N PHE A 401 23.74 -7.01 2.31
CA PHE A 401 22.76 -7.94 1.74
C PHE A 401 22.95 -9.38 2.22
N VAL A 402 24.20 -9.86 2.35
CA VAL A 402 24.50 -11.19 2.89
C VAL A 402 24.16 -11.28 4.38
N LYS A 403 24.39 -10.20 5.16
CA LYS A 403 23.99 -10.15 6.57
C LYS A 403 22.48 -10.16 6.74
N ASP A 404 21.76 -9.35 5.98
CA ASP A 404 20.28 -9.31 5.99
C ASP A 404 19.69 -10.64 5.51
N ALA A 405 20.29 -11.29 4.52
CA ALA A 405 19.89 -12.62 4.05
C ALA A 405 20.04 -13.72 5.12
N ILE A 406 21.13 -13.68 5.90
CA ILE A 406 21.35 -14.60 7.01
C ILE A 406 20.36 -14.32 8.14
N ALA A 407 20.00 -13.05 8.37
CA ALA A 407 19.03 -12.65 9.38
C ALA A 407 17.56 -12.96 9.01
N THR A 408 17.21 -12.98 7.71
CA THR A 408 15.81 -13.06 7.23
C THR A 408 15.37 -14.43 6.70
N GLY A 409 16.30 -15.38 6.51
CA GLY A 409 15.99 -16.78 6.18
C GLY A 409 15.40 -17.05 4.78
N ASN A 410 15.26 -16.04 3.91
CA ASN A 410 14.59 -16.18 2.61
C ASN A 410 15.56 -16.31 1.42
N VAL A 411 16.21 -17.48 1.31
CA VAL A 411 17.28 -17.78 0.34
C VAL A 411 16.88 -17.52 -1.12
N ARG A 412 15.61 -17.73 -1.50
CA ARG A 412 15.13 -17.54 -2.89
C ARG A 412 14.94 -16.07 -3.27
N HIS A 413 14.44 -15.25 -2.35
CA HIS A 413 14.33 -13.81 -2.57
C HIS A 413 15.72 -13.18 -2.68
N THR A 414 16.61 -13.54 -1.76
CA THR A 414 18.01 -13.12 -1.75
C THR A 414 18.73 -13.50 -3.05
N GLY A 415 18.53 -14.72 -3.56
CA GLY A 415 19.17 -15.17 -4.80
C GLY A 415 18.78 -14.34 -6.02
N ARG A 416 17.53 -13.87 -6.10
CA ARG A 416 17.05 -12.99 -7.18
C ARG A 416 17.67 -11.61 -7.09
N VAL A 417 17.55 -10.95 -5.94
CA VAL A 417 18.12 -9.60 -5.75
C VAL A 417 19.65 -9.60 -5.88
N ALA A 418 20.34 -10.65 -5.43
CA ALA A 418 21.78 -10.79 -5.64
C ALA A 418 22.15 -11.01 -7.12
N SER A 419 21.33 -11.74 -7.88
CA SER A 419 21.48 -11.88 -9.33
C SER A 419 21.24 -10.55 -10.04
N ASP A 420 20.22 -9.80 -9.66
CA ASP A 420 19.85 -8.52 -10.28
C ASP A 420 20.90 -7.45 -9.97
N LEU A 421 21.40 -7.41 -8.73
CA LEU A 421 22.59 -6.65 -8.35
C LEU A 421 23.80 -7.10 -9.19
N GLY A 422 24.00 -8.42 -9.38
CA GLY A 422 25.02 -9.02 -10.23
C GLY A 422 25.01 -8.52 -11.68
N GLN A 423 23.83 -8.43 -12.27
CA GLN A 423 23.65 -7.96 -13.64
C GLN A 423 23.90 -6.45 -13.76
N ARG A 424 23.39 -5.65 -12.81
CA ARG A 424 23.64 -4.21 -12.74
C ARG A 424 25.13 -3.91 -12.56
N MET A 425 25.81 -4.71 -11.73
CA MET A 425 27.26 -4.68 -11.55
C MET A 425 28.03 -4.97 -12.85
N ALA A 426 27.69 -6.06 -13.54
CA ALA A 426 28.37 -6.47 -14.77
C ALA A 426 28.27 -5.38 -15.86
N TRP A 427 27.14 -4.68 -15.95
CA TRP A 427 26.96 -3.58 -16.89
C TRP A 427 27.81 -2.35 -16.52
N LEU A 428 27.77 -1.90 -15.26
CA LEU A 428 28.56 -0.75 -14.79
C LEU A 428 30.07 -0.99 -14.98
N PHE A 429 30.55 -2.22 -14.72
CA PHE A 429 31.95 -2.63 -14.93
C PHE A 429 32.32 -2.78 -16.42
N GLY A 430 31.44 -3.37 -17.25
CA GLY A 430 31.67 -3.49 -18.70
C GLY A 430 31.82 -2.14 -19.39
N GLY A 431 31.06 -1.13 -18.93
CA GLY A 431 31.17 0.24 -19.39
C GLY A 431 32.48 0.96 -18.99
N THR A 432 33.12 0.56 -17.88
CA THR A 432 34.34 1.20 -17.34
C THR A 432 35.62 0.68 -17.99
N LEU A 433 35.61 -0.58 -18.45
CA LEU A 433 36.78 -1.29 -18.99
C LEU A 433 36.87 -1.25 -20.53
N HIS A 434 36.05 -0.46 -21.22
CA HIS A 434 35.96 -0.43 -22.69
C HIS A 434 35.57 -1.76 -23.35
N LEU A 435 35.00 -2.71 -22.60
CA LEU A 435 34.67 -4.04 -23.13
C LEU A 435 33.34 -4.08 -23.90
N THR A 436 32.50 -3.04 -23.79
CA THR A 436 31.24 -2.94 -24.53
C THR A 436 31.06 -1.54 -25.14
N ASN A 437 31.29 -1.43 -26.45
CA ASN A 437 30.60 -0.41 -27.27
C ASN A 437 29.15 -0.89 -27.45
N ALA A 438 28.35 -0.90 -26.39
CA ALA A 438 26.97 -1.34 -26.48
C ALA A 438 26.14 -0.87 -25.28
N LEU A 439 24.94 -0.37 -25.59
CA LEU A 439 23.73 -0.58 -24.81
C LEU A 439 23.70 -2.02 -24.21
N PRO A 440 23.00 -2.23 -23.08
CA PRO A 440 22.97 -3.50 -22.34
C PRO A 440 23.06 -4.76 -23.21
N ALA A 441 23.90 -5.71 -22.80
CA ALA A 441 24.10 -7.01 -23.44
C ALA A 441 22.90 -7.97 -23.27
N ARG A 442 21.69 -7.47 -23.51
CA ARG A 442 20.51 -8.26 -23.90
C ARG A 442 20.06 -7.97 -25.34
N THR A 443 20.85 -7.21 -26.11
CA THR A 443 20.52 -6.90 -27.52
C THR A 443 21.44 -7.57 -28.56
N LYS A 444 22.41 -8.41 -28.16
CA LYS A 444 23.22 -9.18 -29.12
C LYS A 444 23.35 -10.65 -28.72
N GLN A 445 22.39 -11.43 -29.27
CA GLN A 445 22.38 -12.87 -29.56
C GLN A 445 22.59 -13.90 -28.44
N GLY A 446 21.53 -14.70 -28.22
CA GLY A 446 21.65 -16.10 -27.84
C GLY A 446 20.78 -16.58 -26.67
N LEU A 447 19.44 -16.52 -26.80
CA LEU A 447 18.43 -17.49 -26.31
C LEU A 447 17.06 -16.82 -26.17
N GLY A 448 16.11 -17.19 -27.04
CA GLY A 448 14.71 -16.78 -27.02
C GLY A 448 14.46 -15.34 -27.48
N ALA A 449 13.38 -15.11 -28.23
CA ALA A 449 13.02 -13.82 -28.81
C ALA A 449 13.21 -12.63 -27.84
N PRO A 450 13.74 -11.48 -28.32
CA PRO A 450 13.96 -10.32 -27.47
C PRO A 450 12.61 -9.85 -26.93
N ARG A 451 12.40 -10.00 -25.62
CA ARG A 451 11.33 -9.30 -24.93
C ARG A 451 11.60 -7.80 -25.09
N THR A 452 10.83 -7.14 -25.97
CA THR A 452 10.97 -5.73 -26.31
C THR A 452 10.88 -4.84 -25.07
N ALA A 453 11.29 -3.58 -25.14
CA ALA A 453 10.97 -2.60 -24.09
C ALA A 453 9.45 -2.58 -23.81
N GLU A 454 8.64 -2.92 -24.81
CA GLU A 454 7.21 -3.21 -24.80
C GLU A 454 6.78 -4.55 -24.16
N GLU A 455 7.70 -5.28 -23.53
CA GLU A 455 7.47 -6.47 -22.68
C GLU A 455 8.10 -6.31 -21.29
N ARG A 456 9.22 -5.60 -21.17
CA ARG A 456 9.77 -5.14 -19.87
C ARG A 456 8.90 -4.05 -19.22
N TYR A 457 8.38 -3.15 -20.05
CA TYR A 457 7.34 -2.19 -19.70
C TYR A 457 5.98 -2.65 -20.22
N GLY A 458 5.91 -3.74 -20.98
CA GLY A 458 4.71 -4.23 -21.66
C GLY A 458 3.60 -4.77 -20.80
N ALA A 459 3.90 -5.47 -19.70
CA ALA A 459 2.81 -5.89 -18.81
C ALA A 459 2.15 -4.67 -18.14
N ALA A 460 2.92 -3.59 -17.94
CA ALA A 460 2.43 -2.30 -17.42
C ALA A 460 1.88 -1.35 -18.52
N LEU A 461 2.36 -1.45 -19.77
CA LEU A 461 1.87 -0.66 -20.91
C LEU A 461 0.69 -1.32 -21.64
N ARG A 462 0.59 -2.65 -21.67
CA ARG A 462 -0.57 -3.36 -22.24
C ARG A 462 -1.78 -3.36 -21.31
N ALA A 463 -1.56 -3.13 -20.01
CA ALA A 463 -2.64 -2.81 -19.07
C ALA A 463 -3.18 -1.37 -19.25
N SER A 464 -2.48 -0.47 -19.97
CA SER A 464 -2.90 0.93 -20.15
C SER A 464 -3.04 1.42 -21.59
N THR A 465 -2.85 0.55 -22.60
CA THR A 465 -3.02 0.91 -24.02
C THR A 465 -4.15 0.17 -24.75
N ALA A 466 -5.06 -0.48 -24.01
CA ALA A 466 -6.34 -0.90 -24.59
C ALA A 466 -7.23 0.33 -24.83
N LYS A 467 -7.10 0.91 -26.03
CA LYS A 467 -8.02 1.89 -26.64
C LYS A 467 -8.63 2.92 -25.69
N ALA A 468 -7.82 3.90 -25.28
CA ALA A 468 -8.37 5.23 -25.06
C ALA A 468 -8.25 5.99 -26.39
N GLU A 469 -9.28 5.90 -27.23
CA GLU A 469 -9.60 7.05 -28.08
C GLU A 469 -9.55 8.30 -27.22
N VAL A 470 -9.10 9.41 -27.80
CA VAL A 470 -9.20 10.73 -27.20
C VAL A 470 -10.68 11.02 -27.00
N VAL A 471 -11.24 10.58 -25.87
CA VAL A 471 -12.55 11.01 -25.40
C VAL A 471 -12.31 12.42 -24.93
N GLY A 472 -12.77 13.39 -25.74
CA GLY A 472 -12.89 14.76 -25.29
C GLY A 472 -13.53 14.77 -23.91
N LEU A 473 -12.99 15.58 -23.01
CA LEU A 473 -13.59 15.89 -21.72
C LEU A 473 -15.12 15.89 -21.88
N PRO A 474 -15.88 15.05 -21.16
CA PRO A 474 -17.31 15.19 -21.14
C PRO A 474 -17.57 16.61 -20.63
N ARG A 475 -17.99 17.49 -21.53
CA ARG A 475 -18.79 18.63 -21.12
C ARG A 475 -20.04 18.02 -20.50
N SER A 476 -20.19 18.26 -19.20
CA SER A 476 -21.43 18.23 -18.43
C SER A 476 -22.66 17.86 -19.26
N GLY A 477 -23.05 16.59 -19.24
CA GLY A 477 -24.47 16.27 -19.17
C GLY A 477 -24.91 16.68 -17.76
N ASN A 478 -25.79 17.66 -17.68
CA ASN A 478 -26.38 18.18 -16.45
C ASN A 478 -27.22 17.10 -15.75
N GLU A 479 -26.57 16.30 -14.92
CA GLU A 479 -27.14 15.89 -13.63
C GLU A 479 -26.09 16.26 -12.58
N ASP A 480 -26.45 17.17 -11.66
CA ASP A 480 -25.54 17.79 -10.69
C ASP A 480 -24.94 16.74 -9.74
N PHE A 481 -23.78 16.18 -10.09
CA PHE A 481 -22.99 15.38 -9.17
C PHE A 481 -22.43 16.28 -8.06
N SER A 482 -22.98 16.13 -6.86
CA SER A 482 -22.50 16.78 -5.65
C SER A 482 -22.11 15.72 -4.61
N ALA A 483 -20.82 15.38 -4.55
CA ALA A 483 -20.26 14.53 -3.49
C ALA A 483 -20.55 15.10 -2.09
N ARG A 484 -20.60 16.43 -1.95
CA ARG A 484 -20.96 17.12 -0.71
C ARG A 484 -22.39 16.86 -0.29
N ASP A 485 -23.33 16.88 -1.22
CA ASP A 485 -24.74 16.59 -0.89
C ASP A 485 -24.92 15.10 -0.58
N SER A 486 -24.22 14.23 -1.31
CA SER A 486 -24.16 12.80 -0.98
C SER A 486 -23.60 12.54 0.42
N LEU A 487 -22.49 13.21 0.78
CA LEU A 487 -21.92 13.19 2.13
C LEU A 487 -22.93 13.66 3.19
N ARG A 488 -23.62 14.78 2.97
CA ARG A 488 -24.60 15.32 3.92
C ARG A 488 -25.80 14.38 4.13
N ARG A 489 -26.34 13.81 3.05
CA ARG A 489 -27.41 12.81 3.16
C ARG A 489 -26.93 11.55 3.87
N GLY A 490 -25.73 11.08 3.54
CA GLY A 490 -25.13 9.91 4.18
C GLY A 490 -24.85 10.12 5.67
N ALA A 491 -24.33 11.29 6.04
CA ALA A 491 -24.09 11.65 7.43
C ALA A 491 -25.41 11.76 8.21
N ARG A 492 -26.47 12.34 7.62
CA ARG A 492 -27.80 12.38 8.23
C ARG A 492 -28.40 10.98 8.41
N ALA A 493 -28.26 10.12 7.41
CA ALA A 493 -28.70 8.73 7.48
C ALA A 493 -27.95 7.97 8.57
N LEU A 494 -26.61 8.15 8.65
CA LEU A 494 -25.80 7.57 9.72
C LEU A 494 -26.27 8.06 11.09
N ILE A 495 -26.44 9.37 11.31
CA ILE A 495 -26.93 9.93 12.59
C ILE A 495 -28.28 9.32 13.00
N ALA A 496 -29.16 9.03 12.04
CA ALA A 496 -30.46 8.43 12.32
C ALA A 496 -30.34 6.99 12.86
N GLU A 497 -29.21 6.29 12.63
CA GLU A 497 -28.91 4.97 13.20
C GLU A 497 -28.33 5.08 14.63
N GLN A 498 -28.06 6.29 15.16
CA GLN A 498 -27.44 6.46 16.48
C GLN A 498 -28.46 6.26 17.60
N ALA A 499 -28.18 5.33 18.51
CA ALA A 499 -29.00 5.07 19.68
C ALA A 499 -28.94 6.19 20.72
N ASP A 500 -29.92 6.23 21.62
CA ASP A 500 -30.04 7.27 22.67
C ASP A 500 -28.81 7.35 23.60
N ASP A 501 -28.16 6.22 23.86
CA ASP A 501 -26.93 6.14 24.65
C ASP A 501 -25.67 6.64 23.92
N GLY A 502 -25.81 7.00 22.64
CA GLY A 502 -24.76 7.51 21.77
C GLY A 502 -24.06 6.43 20.93
N SER A 503 -24.40 5.16 21.10
CA SER A 503 -23.82 4.06 20.34
C SER A 503 -24.36 3.96 18.91
N PHE A 504 -23.59 3.27 18.07
CA PHE A 504 -24.03 2.71 16.80
C PHE A 504 -23.82 1.20 16.86
N GLU A 505 -24.83 0.44 16.43
CA GLU A 505 -24.72 -1.01 16.34
C GLU A 505 -25.61 -1.52 15.20
N GLY A 506 -25.00 -2.26 14.27
CA GLY A 506 -25.73 -3.02 13.26
C GLY A 506 -25.74 -4.49 13.60
N GLU A 507 -26.68 -5.23 13.00
CA GLU A 507 -26.60 -6.69 13.06
C GLU A 507 -25.33 -7.19 12.34
N VAL A 508 -24.62 -8.11 12.98
CA VAL A 508 -23.58 -8.93 12.32
C VAL A 508 -24.23 -10.23 11.86
N VAL A 509 -24.74 -10.21 10.63
CA VAL A 509 -25.52 -11.32 10.08
C VAL A 509 -24.59 -12.44 9.64
N TRP A 510 -24.92 -13.67 10.03
CA TRP A 510 -24.19 -14.87 9.61
C TRP A 510 -25.12 -15.95 9.08
N CYS A 511 -25.34 -17.03 9.83
CA CYS A 511 -26.07 -18.19 9.35
C CYS A 511 -27.03 -18.77 10.41
N PRO A 512 -28.09 -19.49 9.98
CA PRO A 512 -29.17 -19.93 10.88
C PRO A 512 -28.76 -21.07 11.83
N MET A 513 -27.53 -21.58 11.74
CA MET A 513 -27.05 -22.63 12.64
C MET A 513 -27.11 -22.20 14.11
N LEU A 514 -26.86 -20.91 14.40
CA LEU A 514 -26.83 -20.40 15.77
C LEU A 514 -28.24 -20.41 16.40
N ALA A 515 -29.25 -20.00 15.63
CA ALA A 515 -30.64 -20.09 16.05
C ALA A 515 -31.09 -21.55 16.22
N ALA A 516 -30.62 -22.47 15.36
CA ALA A 516 -30.86 -23.89 15.54
C ALA A 516 -30.23 -24.44 16.82
N GLN A 517 -28.96 -24.12 17.09
CA GLN A 517 -28.25 -24.51 18.32
C GLN A 517 -28.92 -23.94 19.57
N TYR A 518 -29.44 -22.71 19.52
CA TYR A 518 -30.23 -22.11 20.60
C TYR A 518 -31.47 -22.96 20.92
N VAL A 519 -32.28 -23.31 19.91
CA VAL A 519 -33.45 -24.19 20.07
C VAL A 519 -33.05 -25.55 20.65
N MET A 520 -31.97 -26.14 20.13
CA MET A 520 -31.47 -27.44 20.56
C MET A 520 -30.99 -27.42 22.02
N GLY A 521 -30.20 -26.41 22.41
CA GLY A 521 -29.74 -26.21 23.77
C GLY A 521 -30.88 -25.98 24.75
N TRP A 522 -31.86 -25.15 24.39
CA TRP A 522 -33.06 -24.92 25.21
C TRP A 522 -33.86 -26.21 25.40
N HIS A 523 -34.04 -26.99 24.33
CA HIS A 523 -34.70 -28.28 24.43
C HIS A 523 -33.93 -29.26 25.34
N ALA A 524 -32.60 -29.36 25.19
CA ALA A 524 -31.77 -30.22 26.01
C ALA A 524 -31.86 -29.88 27.51
N MET A 525 -31.94 -28.59 27.84
CA MET A 525 -32.10 -28.09 29.22
C MET A 525 -33.55 -28.14 29.73
N GLY A 526 -34.51 -28.67 28.95
CA GLY A 526 -35.92 -28.72 29.33
C GLY A 526 -36.61 -27.36 29.39
N ARG A 527 -36.11 -26.37 28.65
CA ARG A 527 -36.60 -24.99 28.62
C ARG A 527 -37.44 -24.72 27.36
N PRO A 528 -38.78 -24.70 27.43
CA PRO A 528 -39.61 -24.39 26.26
C PRO A 528 -39.49 -22.92 25.86
N LEU A 529 -39.51 -22.64 24.55
CA LEU A 529 -39.67 -21.28 24.03
C LEU A 529 -41.14 -20.84 24.13
N SER A 530 -41.36 -19.53 24.30
CA SER A 530 -42.71 -18.97 24.21
C SER A 530 -43.28 -19.13 22.79
N ALA A 531 -44.60 -19.01 22.64
CA ALA A 531 -45.25 -19.13 21.34
C ALA A 531 -44.77 -18.04 20.37
N GLU A 532 -44.54 -16.83 20.89
CA GLU A 532 -44.03 -15.68 20.15
C GLU A 532 -42.61 -15.93 19.67
N ARG A 533 -41.69 -16.31 20.58
CA ARG A 533 -40.29 -16.58 20.23
C ARG A 533 -40.18 -17.76 19.26
N ARG A 534 -41.01 -18.80 19.43
CA ARG A 534 -41.12 -19.91 18.48
C ARG A 534 -41.49 -19.42 17.07
N ALA A 535 -42.54 -18.60 16.94
CA ALA A 535 -42.96 -18.07 15.64
C ALA A 535 -41.87 -17.21 15.01
N SER A 536 -41.20 -16.39 15.82
CA SER A 536 -40.12 -15.52 15.39
C SER A 536 -38.88 -16.28 14.89
N VAL A 537 -38.46 -17.35 15.57
CA VAL A 537 -37.34 -18.21 15.12
C VAL A 537 -37.70 -18.95 13.82
N LEU A 538 -38.94 -19.45 13.68
CA LEU A 538 -39.39 -20.10 12.45
C LEU A 538 -39.38 -19.14 11.25
N LYS A 539 -39.76 -17.88 11.47
CA LYS A 539 -39.65 -16.83 10.46
C LYS A 539 -38.20 -16.61 10.01
N HIS A 540 -37.25 -16.61 10.95
CA HIS A 540 -35.83 -16.53 10.58
C HIS A 540 -35.36 -17.69 9.70
N PHE A 541 -35.78 -18.92 10.00
CA PHE A 541 -35.46 -20.08 9.15
C PHE A 541 -36.08 -19.97 7.76
N GLU A 542 -37.32 -19.48 7.65
CA GLU A 542 -37.95 -19.21 6.36
C GLU A 542 -37.17 -18.18 5.53
N ARG A 543 -36.69 -17.11 6.17
CA ARG A 543 -35.99 -15.99 5.50
C ARG A 543 -34.57 -16.33 5.06
N THR A 544 -33.92 -17.25 5.75
CA THR A 544 -32.55 -17.72 5.42
C THR A 544 -32.53 -18.95 4.51
N ARG A 545 -33.71 -19.45 4.12
CA ARG A 545 -33.83 -20.64 3.28
C ARG A 545 -33.32 -20.37 1.86
N LEU A 546 -32.45 -21.25 1.37
CA LEU A 546 -31.94 -21.21 0.00
C LEU A 546 -33.05 -21.52 -1.01
N ALA A 547 -32.81 -21.18 -2.27
CA ALA A 547 -33.80 -21.35 -3.35
C ALA A 547 -34.26 -22.80 -3.55
N ASP A 548 -33.43 -23.79 -3.20
CA ASP A 548 -33.76 -25.21 -3.30
C ASP A 548 -34.48 -25.76 -2.05
N GLY A 549 -34.76 -24.91 -1.06
CA GLY A 549 -35.45 -25.26 0.18
C GLY A 549 -34.53 -25.83 1.28
N THR A 550 -33.21 -25.66 1.15
CA THR A 550 -32.20 -26.07 2.14
C THR A 550 -31.52 -24.87 2.81
N TRP A 551 -30.47 -25.11 3.62
CA TRP A 551 -29.67 -24.06 4.27
C TRP A 551 -28.16 -24.31 4.14
N GLY A 552 -27.39 -23.23 4.25
CA GLY A 552 -25.93 -23.25 4.17
C GLY A 552 -25.27 -22.22 5.08
N LEU A 553 -23.95 -22.04 4.95
CA LEU A 553 -23.19 -21.10 5.77
C LEU A 553 -23.46 -19.62 5.44
N HIS A 554 -24.06 -19.33 4.28
CA HIS A 554 -24.54 -18.01 3.90
C HIS A 554 -25.51 -18.12 2.71
N GLU A 555 -26.19 -17.04 2.34
CA GLU A 555 -27.20 -17.01 1.27
C GLU A 555 -26.69 -17.37 -0.15
N LYS A 556 -25.36 -17.37 -0.35
CA LYS A 556 -24.70 -17.70 -1.62
C LYS A 556 -23.90 -19.01 -1.56
N SER A 557 -23.99 -19.76 -0.46
CA SER A 557 -23.28 -21.03 -0.34
C SER A 557 -24.06 -22.13 -1.04
N GLU A 558 -23.39 -23.26 -1.30
CA GLU A 558 -24.11 -24.50 -1.58
C GLU A 558 -24.88 -24.99 -0.32
N PRO A 559 -25.78 -25.98 -0.46
CA PRO A 559 -26.42 -26.63 0.69
C PRO A 559 -25.40 -27.35 1.58
N TYR A 560 -25.45 -27.04 2.87
CA TYR A 560 -24.70 -27.77 3.90
C TYR A 560 -25.63 -28.76 4.59
N LEU A 561 -25.29 -30.05 4.57
CA LEU A 561 -25.88 -31.08 5.42
C LEU A 561 -25.81 -30.66 6.89
N PHE A 562 -24.70 -30.07 7.36
CA PHE A 562 -24.59 -29.57 8.73
C PHE A 562 -25.69 -28.57 9.07
N VAL A 563 -25.75 -27.45 8.36
CA VAL A 563 -26.69 -26.37 8.67
C VAL A 563 -28.13 -26.82 8.43
N THR A 564 -28.39 -27.48 7.30
CA THR A 564 -29.73 -27.97 6.94
C THR A 564 -30.26 -28.97 7.96
N LEU A 565 -29.42 -29.88 8.46
CA LEU A 565 -29.82 -30.86 9.46
C LEU A 565 -30.13 -30.21 10.81
N LEU A 566 -29.32 -29.26 11.27
CA LEU A 566 -29.59 -28.55 12.53
C LEU A 566 -30.90 -27.75 12.45
N VAL A 567 -31.13 -27.03 11.35
CA VAL A 567 -32.37 -26.27 11.14
C VAL A 567 -33.58 -27.22 11.07
N PHE A 568 -33.46 -28.33 10.33
CA PHE A 568 -34.52 -29.35 10.28
C PHE A 568 -34.87 -29.86 11.69
N VAL A 569 -33.86 -30.27 12.47
CA VAL A 569 -34.05 -30.76 13.84
C VAL A 569 -34.68 -29.68 14.73
N ALA A 570 -34.20 -28.44 14.68
CA ALA A 570 -34.76 -27.33 15.43
C ALA A 570 -36.25 -27.11 15.09
N CYS A 571 -36.63 -27.06 13.80
CA CYS A 571 -38.02 -26.95 13.38
C CYS A 571 -38.90 -28.10 13.90
N ARG A 572 -38.39 -29.33 13.90
CA ARG A 572 -39.10 -30.51 14.44
C ARG A 572 -39.28 -30.42 15.95
N LEU A 573 -38.28 -29.93 16.69
CA LEU A 573 -38.38 -29.65 18.13
C LEU A 573 -39.37 -28.52 18.44
N LEU A 574 -39.45 -27.52 17.57
CA LEU A 574 -40.48 -26.48 17.59
C LEU A 574 -41.85 -27.00 17.11
N GLY A 575 -42.01 -28.28 16.79
CA GLY A 575 -43.31 -28.89 16.55
C GLY A 575 -43.88 -28.79 15.14
N LEU A 576 -43.11 -28.34 14.14
CA LEU A 576 -43.50 -28.46 12.72
C LEU A 576 -43.57 -29.92 12.32
N ALA A 577 -44.48 -30.32 11.44
CA ALA A 577 -44.51 -31.66 10.86
C ALA A 577 -43.35 -31.87 9.86
N LYS A 578 -42.93 -33.12 9.61
CA LYS A 578 -41.78 -33.41 8.73
C LYS A 578 -42.00 -33.01 7.27
N ASP A 579 -43.28 -32.99 6.87
CA ASP A 579 -43.80 -32.64 5.55
C ASP A 579 -44.28 -31.17 5.48
N ASP A 580 -44.02 -30.39 6.53
CA ASP A 580 -44.29 -28.95 6.52
C ASP A 580 -43.55 -28.28 5.34
N PRO A 581 -44.22 -27.39 4.57
CA PRO A 581 -43.61 -26.72 3.41
C PRO A 581 -42.29 -26.00 3.72
N LEU A 582 -42.05 -25.59 4.97
CA LEU A 582 -40.79 -24.97 5.36
C LEU A 582 -39.61 -25.95 5.23
N ILE A 583 -39.79 -27.20 5.67
CA ILE A 583 -38.69 -28.17 5.89
C ILE A 583 -38.76 -29.44 5.02
N ALA A 584 -39.82 -29.64 4.23
CA ALA A 584 -40.00 -30.83 3.41
C ALA A 584 -38.84 -31.07 2.42
N ARG A 585 -38.33 -30.01 1.77
CA ARG A 585 -37.19 -30.08 0.85
C ARG A 585 -35.88 -30.37 1.57
N ALA A 586 -35.67 -29.80 2.76
CA ALA A 586 -34.54 -30.14 3.61
C ALA A 586 -34.57 -31.61 4.04
N HIS A 587 -35.74 -32.16 4.35
CA HIS A 587 -35.88 -33.59 4.66
C HIS A 587 -35.49 -34.48 3.48
N GLU A 588 -35.95 -34.14 2.28
CA GLU A 588 -35.58 -34.82 1.04
C GLU A 588 -34.06 -34.78 0.81
N PHE A 589 -33.44 -33.61 1.00
CA PHE A 589 -32.00 -33.43 0.91
C PHE A 589 -31.26 -34.30 1.92
N ILE A 590 -31.63 -34.27 3.20
CA ILE A 590 -31.00 -35.08 4.26
C ILE A 590 -31.07 -36.57 3.89
N ARG A 591 -32.20 -37.06 3.38
CA ARG A 591 -32.33 -38.45 2.93
C ARG A 591 -31.44 -38.78 1.74
N ARG A 592 -31.36 -37.87 0.76
CA ARG A 592 -30.52 -38.02 -0.44
C ARG A 592 -29.03 -38.09 -0.11
N GLU A 593 -28.59 -37.32 0.89
CA GLU A 593 -27.19 -37.33 1.38
C GLU A 593 -26.87 -38.54 2.29
N GLY A 594 -27.80 -39.50 2.43
CA GLY A 594 -27.60 -40.71 3.25
C GLY A 594 -27.94 -40.54 4.74
N GLY A 595 -28.62 -39.44 5.10
CA GLY A 595 -29.03 -39.14 6.47
C GLY A 595 -27.98 -38.38 7.27
N ALA A 596 -28.14 -38.42 8.60
CA ALA A 596 -27.30 -37.68 9.55
C ALA A 596 -25.90 -38.31 9.80
N VAL A 597 -25.61 -39.50 9.26
CA VAL A 597 -24.37 -40.27 9.55
C VAL A 597 -23.10 -39.49 9.20
N ALA A 598 -23.13 -38.71 8.12
CA ALA A 598 -21.95 -38.02 7.58
C ALA A 598 -21.84 -36.55 8.01
N VAL A 599 -22.66 -36.09 8.97
CA VAL A 599 -22.63 -34.70 9.44
C VAL A 599 -21.26 -34.35 10.08
N PRO A 600 -20.71 -33.14 9.91
CA PRO A 600 -19.47 -32.70 10.56
C PRO A 600 -19.44 -32.85 12.10
N SER A 601 -18.25 -32.82 12.70
CA SER A 601 -18.03 -33.18 14.11
C SER A 601 -18.86 -32.37 15.10
N TRP A 602 -19.03 -31.07 14.85
CA TRP A 602 -19.87 -30.19 15.67
C TRP A 602 -21.35 -30.59 15.63
N GLY A 603 -21.83 -31.06 14.46
CA GLY A 603 -23.18 -31.59 14.31
C GLY A 603 -23.37 -32.90 15.05
N LYS A 604 -22.39 -33.80 14.97
CA LYS A 604 -22.40 -35.07 15.72
C LYS A 604 -22.53 -34.82 17.23
N LEU A 605 -21.80 -33.84 17.77
CA LEU A 605 -21.87 -33.47 19.18
C LEU A 605 -23.26 -32.94 19.57
N TRP A 606 -23.80 -31.96 18.85
CA TRP A 606 -25.13 -31.40 19.14
C TRP A 606 -26.25 -32.44 19.05
N LEU A 607 -26.19 -33.32 18.05
CA LEU A 607 -27.15 -34.42 17.93
C LEU A 607 -26.97 -35.45 19.06
N ALA A 608 -25.74 -35.72 19.51
CA ALA A 608 -25.49 -36.63 20.63
C ALA A 608 -26.05 -36.11 21.95
N VAL A 609 -25.89 -34.81 22.21
CA VAL A 609 -26.51 -34.11 23.36
C VAL A 609 -28.04 -34.26 23.33
N LEU A 610 -28.67 -34.21 22.17
CA LEU A 610 -30.12 -34.41 22.02
C LEU A 610 -30.57 -35.87 21.95
N ASN A 611 -29.66 -36.84 22.06
CA ASN A 611 -29.96 -38.25 21.87
C ASN A 611 -30.43 -38.58 20.43
N LEU A 612 -29.99 -37.81 19.45
CA LEU A 612 -30.20 -38.00 18.00
C LEU A 612 -28.94 -38.50 17.28
N TYR A 613 -27.88 -38.82 18.02
CA TYR A 613 -26.65 -39.46 17.52
C TYR A 613 -25.96 -40.21 18.68
N SER A 614 -25.30 -41.34 18.42
CA SER A 614 -24.59 -42.05 19.50
C SER A 614 -23.25 -41.38 19.82
N TRP A 615 -22.93 -41.22 21.11
CA TRP A 615 -21.60 -40.76 21.56
C TRP A 615 -20.44 -41.62 21.04
N GLU A 616 -20.69 -42.88 20.69
CA GLU A 616 -19.69 -43.73 20.04
C GLU A 616 -19.25 -43.18 18.67
N GLY A 617 -20.16 -42.55 17.94
CA GLY A 617 -19.84 -41.96 16.64
C GLY A 617 -19.33 -40.52 16.73
N VAL A 618 -19.10 -39.97 17.93
CA VAL A 618 -18.51 -38.64 18.12
C VAL A 618 -16.99 -38.77 18.25
N SER A 619 -16.23 -37.90 17.59
CA SER A 619 -14.77 -37.85 17.71
C SER A 619 -14.35 -37.42 19.12
N ALA A 620 -13.27 -38.01 19.64
CA ALA A 620 -12.88 -37.81 21.03
C ALA A 620 -12.40 -36.38 21.32
N VAL A 621 -13.03 -35.71 22.29
CA VAL A 621 -12.60 -34.42 22.86
C VAL A 621 -12.40 -34.63 24.36
N LEU A 622 -11.19 -34.98 24.77
CA LEU A 622 -10.95 -35.42 26.15
C LEU A 622 -10.76 -34.23 27.12
N PRO A 623 -11.50 -34.19 28.25
CA PRO A 623 -11.31 -33.16 29.27
C PRO A 623 -9.89 -33.22 29.87
N GLU A 624 -9.28 -34.40 29.92
CA GLU A 624 -7.91 -34.59 30.40
C GLU A 624 -6.84 -33.77 29.64
N ALA A 625 -7.13 -33.32 28.42
CA ALA A 625 -6.20 -32.49 27.65
C ALA A 625 -5.84 -31.19 28.38
N TRP A 626 -6.72 -30.64 29.22
CA TRP A 626 -6.48 -29.44 30.02
C TRP A 626 -5.57 -29.66 31.24
N ARG A 627 -5.33 -30.92 31.63
CA ARG A 627 -4.36 -31.30 32.66
C ARG A 627 -3.01 -31.72 32.09
N ALA A 628 -2.89 -31.79 30.76
CA ALA A 628 -1.62 -32.13 30.13
C ALA A 628 -0.54 -31.07 30.49
N PRO A 629 0.75 -31.43 30.49
CA PRO A 629 1.79 -30.47 30.80
C PRO A 629 1.72 -29.22 29.92
N ARG A 630 1.65 -28.05 30.55
CA ARG A 630 1.48 -26.75 29.88
C ARG A 630 2.67 -26.33 29.01
N TRP A 631 3.74 -27.12 28.88
CA TRP A 631 4.81 -26.89 27.90
C TRP A 631 4.56 -27.58 26.55
N LEU A 632 3.58 -28.48 26.45
CA LEU A 632 3.23 -29.16 25.21
C LEU A 632 2.67 -28.18 24.16
N PRO A 633 3.15 -28.21 22.90
CA PRO A 633 2.75 -27.24 21.89
C PRO A 633 1.25 -27.29 21.55
N PHE A 634 0.62 -28.45 21.70
CA PHE A 634 -0.81 -28.68 21.46
C PHE A 634 -1.68 -28.61 22.73
N HIS A 635 -1.16 -28.11 23.85
CA HIS A 635 -1.97 -27.89 25.06
C HIS A 635 -3.11 -26.90 24.74
N PRO A 636 -4.36 -27.14 25.19
CA PRO A 636 -5.52 -26.30 24.84
C PRO A 636 -5.36 -24.81 25.14
N SER A 637 -4.60 -24.46 26.18
CA SER A 637 -4.29 -23.05 26.49
C SER A 637 -3.54 -22.30 25.39
N ARG A 638 -2.97 -23.00 24.40
CA ARG A 638 -2.29 -22.42 23.23
C ARG A 638 -3.19 -22.25 22.01
N PHE A 639 -4.41 -22.81 22.04
CA PHE A 639 -5.35 -22.64 20.96
C PHE A 639 -5.81 -21.18 20.90
N TYR A 640 -6.21 -20.75 19.70
CA TYR A 640 -6.97 -19.51 19.52
C TYR A 640 -8.18 -19.48 20.49
N CYS A 641 -8.48 -18.31 21.07
CA CYS A 641 -9.40 -18.20 22.21
C CYS A 641 -10.81 -18.74 21.93
N HIS A 642 -11.40 -18.42 20.76
CA HIS A 642 -12.71 -18.98 20.36
C HIS A 642 -12.69 -20.51 20.34
N THR A 643 -11.69 -21.09 19.68
CA THR A 643 -11.52 -22.55 19.63
C THR A 643 -11.28 -23.14 21.01
N ARG A 644 -10.44 -22.51 21.84
CA ARG A 644 -10.18 -22.94 23.21
C ARG A 644 -11.46 -23.04 24.03
N LEU A 645 -12.32 -22.02 23.96
CA LEU A 645 -13.55 -21.93 24.76
C LEU A 645 -14.68 -22.82 24.22
N ILE A 646 -14.82 -22.95 22.89
CA ILE A 646 -15.77 -23.90 22.30
C ILE A 646 -15.38 -25.34 22.69
N TYR A 647 -14.10 -25.68 22.56
CA TYR A 647 -13.64 -27.04 22.90
C TYR A 647 -13.61 -27.29 24.40
N LEU A 648 -13.57 -26.26 25.26
CA LEU A 648 -13.76 -26.41 26.71
C LEU A 648 -15.15 -26.97 27.02
N GLY A 649 -16.21 -26.33 26.50
CA GLY A 649 -17.58 -26.81 26.64
C GLY A 649 -17.76 -28.21 26.02
N MET A 650 -17.25 -28.43 24.81
CA MET A 650 -17.30 -29.75 24.16
C MET A 650 -16.58 -30.84 24.95
N ALA A 651 -15.44 -30.53 25.59
CA ALA A 651 -14.71 -31.50 26.40
C ALA A 651 -15.47 -31.92 27.65
N VAL A 652 -16.20 -31.00 28.29
CA VAL A 652 -17.08 -31.34 29.41
C VAL A 652 -18.23 -32.23 28.94
N LEU A 653 -18.91 -31.85 27.85
CA LEU A 653 -20.02 -32.63 27.29
C LEU A 653 -19.58 -34.04 26.84
N TYR A 654 -18.44 -34.15 26.15
CA TYR A 654 -17.88 -35.44 25.74
C TYR A 654 -17.40 -36.27 26.95
N GLY A 655 -16.86 -35.64 27.98
CA GLY A 655 -16.44 -36.33 29.20
C GLY A 655 -17.61 -36.94 29.97
N GLU A 656 -18.75 -36.25 29.99
CA GLU A 656 -20.01 -36.74 30.58
C GLU A 656 -20.73 -37.77 29.71
N LYS A 657 -20.64 -37.63 28.38
CA LYS A 657 -21.42 -38.42 27.41
C LYS A 657 -22.91 -38.46 27.74
N TRP A 658 -23.41 -37.35 28.25
CA TRP A 658 -24.81 -37.20 28.62
C TRP A 658 -25.67 -36.97 27.38
N SER A 659 -26.89 -37.51 27.37
CA SER A 659 -27.87 -37.27 26.32
C SER A 659 -29.22 -36.94 26.94
N ALA A 660 -29.95 -36.00 26.31
CA ALA A 660 -31.28 -35.61 26.72
C ALA A 660 -32.26 -36.81 26.73
N PRO A 661 -33.33 -36.75 27.54
CA PRO A 661 -34.31 -37.83 27.60
C PRO A 661 -34.92 -38.16 26.24
N VAL A 662 -35.11 -39.46 25.96
CA VAL A 662 -35.78 -39.91 24.74
C VAL A 662 -37.29 -39.64 24.86
N THR A 663 -37.80 -38.74 24.01
CA THR A 663 -39.23 -38.44 23.89
C THR A 663 -39.81 -39.03 22.61
N PRO A 664 -41.15 -39.14 22.46
CA PRO A 664 -41.76 -39.54 21.18
C PRO A 664 -41.33 -38.66 20.00
N ARG A 665 -41.04 -37.38 20.25
CA ARG A 665 -40.51 -36.46 19.24
C ARG A 665 -39.09 -36.85 18.82
N ILE A 666 -38.22 -37.16 19.77
CA ILE A 666 -36.84 -37.61 19.49
C ILE A 666 -36.84 -38.91 18.69
N LEU A 667 -37.68 -39.88 19.05
CA LEU A 667 -37.84 -41.13 18.28
C LEU A 667 -38.28 -40.86 16.84
N ALA A 668 -39.29 -40.02 16.65
CA ALA A 668 -39.74 -39.64 15.31
C ALA A 668 -38.64 -38.97 14.47
N ILE A 669 -37.84 -38.08 15.08
CA ILE A 669 -36.72 -37.43 14.39
C ILE A 669 -35.64 -38.46 14.00
N ARG A 670 -35.34 -39.44 14.86
CA ARG A 670 -34.39 -40.52 14.51
C ARG A 670 -34.84 -41.28 13.25
N ASP A 671 -36.11 -41.65 13.17
CA ASP A 671 -36.66 -42.34 11.99
C ASP A 671 -36.61 -41.48 10.73
N GLU A 672 -36.68 -40.16 10.89
CA GLU A 672 -36.65 -39.19 9.79
C GLU A 672 -35.25 -38.95 9.23
N ILE A 673 -34.23 -38.88 10.09
CA ILE A 673 -32.86 -38.49 9.70
C ILE A 673 -31.91 -39.67 9.44
N PHE A 674 -32.34 -40.91 9.71
CA PHE A 674 -31.59 -42.13 9.41
C PHE A 674 -32.39 -43.06 8.47
N PRO A 675 -32.23 -42.95 7.14
CA PRO A 675 -33.02 -43.70 6.16
C PRO A 675 -32.96 -45.23 6.31
N GLY A 676 -31.83 -45.77 6.79
CA GLY A 676 -31.66 -47.21 7.07
C GLY A 676 -32.16 -47.66 8.44
N GLY A 677 -32.67 -46.72 9.26
CA GLY A 677 -33.04 -46.94 10.66
C GLY A 677 -31.87 -46.71 11.61
N TRP A 678 -32.18 -46.14 12.78
CA TRP A 678 -31.20 -45.79 13.83
C TRP A 678 -30.33 -46.98 14.26
N GLU A 679 -30.94 -48.14 14.49
CA GLU A 679 -30.25 -49.36 14.98
C GLU A 679 -29.30 -49.97 13.93
N SER A 680 -29.42 -49.59 12.66
CA SER A 680 -28.55 -50.10 11.58
C SER A 680 -27.22 -49.37 11.46
N VAL A 681 -27.05 -48.24 12.17
CA VAL A 681 -25.88 -47.37 12.03
C VAL A 681 -24.68 -47.97 12.77
N ASP A 682 -23.59 -48.21 12.03
CA ASP A 682 -22.28 -48.50 12.62
C ASP A 682 -21.68 -47.21 13.16
N TRP A 683 -21.88 -46.95 14.46
CA TRP A 683 -21.44 -45.72 15.10
C TRP A 683 -19.91 -45.59 15.13
N ALA A 684 -19.16 -46.69 15.27
CA ALA A 684 -17.70 -46.65 15.23
C ALA A 684 -17.19 -46.17 13.87
N LYS A 685 -17.78 -46.64 12.77
CA LYS A 685 -17.49 -46.15 11.42
C LYS A 685 -18.01 -44.74 11.18
N ALA A 686 -19.19 -44.42 11.71
CA ALA A 686 -19.80 -43.10 11.58
C ALA A 686 -18.90 -42.00 12.16
N ARG A 687 -18.07 -42.31 13.17
CA ARG A 687 -17.06 -41.37 13.71
C ARG A 687 -16.16 -40.76 12.64
N GLU A 688 -15.66 -41.57 11.72
CA GLU A 688 -14.75 -41.13 10.65
C GLU A 688 -15.49 -40.81 9.33
N THR A 689 -16.82 -40.95 9.31
CA THR A 689 -17.63 -40.67 8.12
C THR A 689 -18.00 -39.18 8.09
N LEU A 690 -17.63 -38.48 7.03
CA LEU A 690 -17.88 -37.05 6.82
C LEU A 690 -18.32 -36.80 5.37
N ARG A 691 -19.22 -35.85 5.16
CA ARG A 691 -19.64 -35.42 3.81
C ARG A 691 -18.54 -34.59 3.17
N THR A 692 -17.89 -35.12 2.14
CA THR A 692 -16.72 -34.50 1.49
C THR A 692 -16.97 -33.10 0.94
N ALA A 693 -18.18 -32.80 0.46
CA ALA A 693 -18.53 -31.49 -0.08
C ALA A 693 -18.45 -30.36 0.97
N GLU A 694 -18.58 -30.65 2.26
CA GLU A 694 -18.54 -29.62 3.32
C GLU A 694 -17.16 -29.46 3.98
N ILE A 695 -16.18 -30.26 3.56
CA ILE A 695 -14.85 -30.29 4.17
C ILE A 695 -13.99 -29.23 3.50
N HIS A 696 -13.78 -28.12 4.20
CA HIS A 696 -12.79 -27.12 3.84
C HIS A 696 -11.39 -27.55 4.30
N THR A 697 -11.28 -28.02 5.54
CA THR A 697 -10.05 -28.49 6.19
C THR A 697 -10.14 -30.00 6.42
N PRO A 698 -9.58 -30.83 5.53
CA PRO A 698 -9.61 -32.28 5.70
C PRO A 698 -8.73 -32.71 6.89
N TRP A 699 -9.09 -33.83 7.51
CA TRP A 699 -8.27 -34.40 8.58
C TRP A 699 -6.89 -34.78 8.05
N THR A 700 -5.85 -34.29 8.74
CA THR A 700 -4.49 -34.72 8.44
C THR A 700 -4.25 -36.15 8.95
N PRO A 701 -3.27 -36.88 8.41
CA PRO A 701 -2.87 -38.17 8.97
C PRO A 701 -2.52 -38.10 10.47
N ALA A 702 -1.96 -36.97 10.91
CA ALA A 702 -1.62 -36.75 12.31
C ALA A 702 -2.87 -36.59 13.19
N LEU A 703 -3.89 -35.87 12.73
CA LEU A 703 -5.17 -35.77 13.44
C LEU A 703 -5.89 -37.13 13.51
N HIS A 704 -5.89 -37.90 12.42
CA HIS A 704 -6.44 -39.27 12.41
C HIS A 704 -5.76 -40.15 13.48
N VAL A 705 -4.43 -40.14 13.56
CA VAL A 705 -3.69 -40.87 14.60
C VAL A 705 -4.02 -40.32 15.99
N GLY A 706 -4.09 -39.00 16.12
CA GLY A 706 -4.49 -38.31 17.35
C GLY A 706 -5.83 -38.80 17.88
N TYR A 707 -6.86 -38.87 17.05
CA TYR A 707 -8.17 -39.38 17.46
C TYR A 707 -8.14 -40.84 17.91
N ARG A 708 -7.33 -41.71 17.28
CA ARG A 708 -7.16 -43.09 17.72
C ARG A 708 -6.50 -43.18 19.09
N VAL A 709 -5.47 -42.37 19.32
CA VAL A 709 -4.79 -42.27 20.62
C VAL A 709 -5.76 -41.75 21.68
N LEU A 710 -6.48 -40.67 21.40
CA LEU A 710 -7.48 -40.12 22.31
C LEU A 710 -8.59 -41.14 22.62
N GLY A 711 -9.09 -41.87 21.61
CA GLY A 711 -10.08 -42.94 21.83
C GLY A 711 -9.54 -44.13 22.65
N ALA A 712 -8.23 -44.41 22.60
CA ALA A 712 -7.60 -45.40 23.47
C ALA A 712 -7.49 -44.86 24.91
N VAL A 713 -7.04 -43.62 25.09
CA VAL A 713 -6.97 -42.95 26.40
C VAL A 713 -8.35 -42.88 27.05
N ASP A 714 -9.39 -42.54 26.30
CA ASP A 714 -10.76 -42.47 26.77
C ASP A 714 -11.24 -43.78 27.42
N ARG A 715 -10.87 -44.92 26.82
CA ARG A 715 -11.23 -46.26 27.32
C ARG A 715 -10.45 -46.67 28.56
N LEU A 716 -9.25 -46.13 28.76
CA LEU A 716 -8.35 -46.46 29.87
C LEU A 716 -8.53 -45.53 31.07
N GLN A 717 -9.26 -44.43 30.91
CA GLN A 717 -9.32 -43.37 31.90
C GLN A 717 -10.18 -43.74 33.11
N SER A 718 -9.70 -43.40 34.32
CA SER A 718 -10.46 -43.59 35.55
C SER A 718 -11.63 -42.61 35.62
N ARG A 719 -12.83 -43.14 35.93
CA ARG A 719 -14.05 -42.35 36.13
C ARG A 719 -13.90 -41.31 37.25
N GLU A 720 -13.26 -41.66 38.35
CA GLU A 720 -13.02 -40.75 39.48
C GLU A 720 -12.10 -39.60 39.08
N LYS A 721 -10.99 -39.91 38.40
CA LYS A 721 -10.06 -38.88 37.91
C LYS A 721 -10.75 -37.95 36.92
N ARG A 722 -11.56 -38.50 36.01
CA ARG A 722 -12.35 -37.72 35.05
C ARG A 722 -13.33 -36.78 35.75
N ALA A 723 -14.05 -37.27 36.76
CA ALA A 723 -14.96 -36.43 37.55
C ALA A 723 -14.25 -35.23 38.18
N THR A 724 -13.02 -35.43 38.70
CA THR A 724 -12.19 -34.31 39.19
C THR A 724 -11.85 -33.30 38.09
N VAL A 725 -11.46 -33.77 36.89
CA VAL A 725 -11.15 -32.86 35.77
C VAL A 725 -12.40 -32.10 35.33
N LEU A 726 -13.55 -32.77 35.25
CA LEU A 726 -14.81 -32.13 34.87
C LEU A 726 -15.22 -31.03 35.85
N ALA A 727 -15.06 -31.25 37.16
CA ALA A 727 -15.29 -30.21 38.17
C ALA A 727 -14.36 -28.99 37.98
N GLU A 728 -13.08 -29.20 37.66
CA GLU A 728 -12.13 -28.11 37.36
C GLU A 728 -12.53 -27.33 36.11
N LEU A 729 -12.94 -28.02 35.04
CA LEU A 729 -13.37 -27.38 33.80
C LEU A 729 -14.68 -26.61 33.98
N ARG A 730 -15.61 -27.09 34.81
CA ARG A 730 -16.83 -26.35 35.15
C ARG A 730 -16.53 -25.07 35.93
N GLU A 731 -15.54 -25.07 36.81
CA GLU A 731 -15.11 -23.82 37.45
C GLU A 731 -14.47 -22.85 36.45
N HIS A 732 -13.77 -23.36 35.43
CA HIS A 732 -13.32 -22.55 34.30
C HIS A 732 -14.51 -21.94 33.54
N ILE A 733 -15.54 -22.72 33.26
CA ILE A 733 -16.78 -22.25 32.63
C ILE A 733 -17.47 -21.17 33.49
N ARG A 734 -17.57 -21.37 34.81
CA ARG A 734 -18.14 -20.35 35.72
C ARG A 734 -17.31 -19.07 35.73
N TYR A 735 -15.99 -19.16 35.65
CA TYR A 735 -15.15 -17.97 35.50
C TYR A 735 -15.42 -17.26 34.17
N GLU A 736 -15.49 -18.00 33.05
CA GLU A 736 -15.78 -17.42 31.73
C GLU A 736 -17.13 -16.68 31.77
N LEU A 737 -18.19 -17.31 32.28
CA LEU A 737 -19.49 -16.67 32.44
C LEU A 737 -19.40 -15.41 33.30
N ARG A 738 -18.88 -15.50 34.53
CA ARG A 738 -18.83 -14.35 35.45
C ARG A 738 -17.97 -13.19 34.94
N SER A 739 -16.93 -13.48 34.16
CA SER A 739 -16.02 -12.47 33.60
C SER A 739 -16.49 -11.86 32.28
N THR A 740 -17.65 -12.29 31.76
CA THR A 740 -18.25 -11.85 30.49
C THR A 740 -19.74 -11.51 30.66
N ASN A 741 -20.16 -11.12 31.88
CA ASN A 741 -21.57 -10.84 32.21
C ASN A 741 -22.52 -11.98 31.78
N HIS A 742 -22.05 -13.21 31.92
CA HIS A 742 -22.72 -14.47 31.61
C HIS A 742 -23.10 -14.67 30.14
N THR A 743 -22.36 -14.03 29.23
CA THR A 743 -22.60 -14.14 27.77
C THR A 743 -21.55 -14.98 27.03
N CYS A 744 -20.38 -15.19 27.64
CA CYS A 744 -19.17 -15.80 27.06
C CYS A 744 -18.65 -15.04 25.83
N ILE A 745 -17.50 -15.49 25.28
CA ILE A 745 -16.92 -14.88 24.06
C ILE A 745 -17.86 -14.96 22.83
N SER A 746 -18.74 -15.96 22.76
CA SER A 746 -19.64 -16.21 21.63
C SER A 746 -20.91 -16.94 22.08
N PRO A 747 -22.02 -16.88 21.31
CA PRO A 747 -23.21 -17.68 21.60
C PRO A 747 -22.94 -19.19 21.53
N VAL A 748 -21.97 -19.65 20.72
CA VAL A 748 -21.64 -21.08 20.59
C VAL A 748 -21.04 -21.61 21.88
N SER A 749 -19.98 -20.97 22.39
CA SER A 749 -19.38 -21.35 23.67
C SER A 749 -20.39 -21.18 24.81
N GLY A 750 -21.13 -20.06 24.83
CA GLY A 750 -22.13 -19.80 25.86
C GLY A 750 -23.24 -20.84 25.94
N LEU A 751 -23.70 -21.39 24.81
CA LEU A 751 -24.67 -22.47 24.78
C LEU A 751 -24.10 -23.80 25.30
N LEU A 752 -22.90 -24.15 24.86
CA LEU A 752 -22.22 -25.39 25.30
C LEU A 752 -21.95 -25.35 26.81
N ASP A 753 -21.49 -24.21 27.31
CA ASP A 753 -21.22 -23.95 28.72
C ASP A 753 -22.48 -24.05 29.59
N GLN A 754 -23.60 -23.49 29.12
CA GLN A 754 -24.89 -23.62 29.80
C GLN A 754 -25.35 -25.08 29.91
N VAL A 755 -25.25 -25.86 28.81
CA VAL A 755 -25.59 -27.29 28.84
C VAL A 755 -24.65 -28.06 29.77
N ALA A 756 -23.35 -27.72 29.78
CA ALA A 756 -22.36 -28.35 30.64
C ALA A 756 -22.61 -28.13 32.14
N LEU A 757 -23.09 -26.95 32.53
CA LEU A 757 -23.53 -26.66 33.90
C LEU A 757 -24.88 -27.32 34.23
N PHE A 758 -25.84 -27.30 33.29
CA PHE A 758 -27.15 -27.95 33.47
C PHE A 758 -27.04 -29.44 33.80
N ILE A 759 -26.09 -30.15 33.17
CA ILE A 759 -25.85 -31.58 33.41
C ILE A 759 -25.41 -31.86 34.85
N GLU A 760 -24.66 -30.94 35.47
CA GLU A 760 -24.23 -31.07 36.87
C GLU A 760 -25.34 -30.65 37.84
N ASP A 761 -25.90 -29.45 37.65
CA ASP A 761 -26.98 -28.91 38.47
C ASP A 761 -27.93 -28.05 37.60
N PRO A 762 -29.15 -28.51 37.32
CA PRO A 762 -30.17 -27.73 36.62
C PRO A 762 -30.55 -26.40 37.29
N ASN A 763 -30.23 -26.24 38.57
CA ASN A 763 -30.51 -25.04 39.36
C ASN A 763 -29.26 -24.18 39.61
N ASP A 764 -28.14 -24.44 38.91
CA ASP A 764 -26.92 -23.64 39.05
C ASP A 764 -27.24 -22.13 38.87
N PRO A 765 -26.82 -21.27 39.81
CA PRO A 765 -27.16 -19.85 39.75
C PRO A 765 -26.55 -19.13 38.55
N ASP A 766 -25.34 -19.52 38.11
CA ASP A 766 -24.70 -18.94 36.93
C ASP A 766 -25.42 -19.40 35.64
N LEU A 767 -25.91 -20.64 35.59
CA LEU A 767 -26.75 -21.12 34.48
C LEU A 767 -28.03 -20.28 34.33
N ARG A 768 -28.73 -19.99 35.44
CA ARG A 768 -29.96 -19.19 35.39
C ARG A 768 -29.69 -17.80 34.81
N ILE A 769 -28.62 -17.14 35.28
CA ILE A 769 -28.24 -15.81 34.79
C ILE A 769 -27.81 -15.88 33.32
N ALA A 770 -27.02 -16.88 32.94
CA ALA A 770 -26.57 -17.07 31.55
C ALA A 770 -27.74 -17.25 30.59
N ALA A 771 -28.75 -18.04 30.97
CA ALA A 771 -29.95 -18.24 30.15
C ALA A 771 -30.76 -16.94 29.98
N GLU A 772 -30.86 -16.12 31.03
CA GLU A 772 -31.50 -14.78 30.95
C GLU A 772 -30.67 -13.82 30.07
N ARG A 773 -29.34 -13.86 30.19
CA ARG A 773 -28.41 -12.97 29.46
C ARG A 773 -28.18 -13.38 28.01
N PHE A 774 -28.52 -14.60 27.63
CA PHE A 774 -28.42 -15.08 26.25
C PHE A 774 -29.25 -14.23 25.28
N GLU A 775 -30.31 -13.56 25.76
CA GLU A 775 -31.07 -12.58 24.97
C GLU A 775 -30.19 -11.46 24.38
N GLY A 776 -29.03 -11.17 24.98
CA GLY A 776 -28.05 -10.24 24.40
C GLY A 776 -27.49 -10.69 23.04
N TRP A 777 -27.56 -11.98 22.71
CA TRP A 777 -27.18 -12.51 21.40
C TRP A 777 -28.32 -12.52 20.39
N VAL A 778 -29.57 -12.32 20.85
CA VAL A 778 -30.75 -12.36 19.98
C VAL A 778 -30.96 -11.00 19.34
N TRP A 779 -31.05 -10.99 18.00
CA TRP A 779 -31.48 -9.84 17.22
C TRP A 779 -32.85 -10.14 16.64
N GLU A 780 -33.84 -9.31 16.97
CA GLU A 780 -35.24 -9.59 16.65
C GLU A 780 -35.89 -8.39 15.99
N ASP A 781 -36.57 -8.64 14.86
CA ASP A 781 -37.34 -7.62 14.13
C ASP A 781 -38.52 -8.27 13.39
N GLU A 782 -39.46 -7.42 12.96
CA GLU A 782 -40.67 -7.88 12.30
C GLU A 782 -40.41 -8.50 10.93
N LEU A 783 -39.32 -8.20 10.23
CA LEU A 783 -39.09 -8.65 8.86
C LEU A 783 -38.44 -10.03 8.81
N ASP A 784 -37.42 -10.24 9.63
CA ASP A 784 -36.57 -11.41 9.59
C ASP A 784 -36.73 -12.34 10.81
N GLY A 785 -37.58 -12.00 11.79
CA GLY A 785 -37.88 -12.84 12.96
C GLY A 785 -36.87 -12.70 14.09
N ALA A 786 -36.52 -13.80 14.77
CA ALA A 786 -35.51 -13.84 15.83
C ALA A 786 -34.25 -14.59 15.36
N ARG A 787 -33.16 -13.85 15.20
CA ARG A 787 -31.82 -14.30 14.81
C ARG A 787 -30.95 -14.44 16.06
N VAL A 788 -30.00 -15.37 16.04
CA VAL A 788 -28.91 -15.40 17.02
C VAL A 788 -27.65 -14.93 16.33
N THR A 789 -27.15 -13.77 16.73
CA THR A 789 -25.97 -13.12 16.12
C THR A 789 -24.69 -13.81 16.55
N GLY A 790 -23.73 -13.97 15.63
CA GLY A 790 -22.42 -14.56 15.95
C GLY A 790 -21.53 -13.63 16.78
N ALA A 791 -21.77 -12.32 16.64
CA ALA A 791 -21.11 -11.25 17.39
C ALA A 791 -22.05 -10.05 17.51
N ARG A 792 -21.83 -9.24 18.54
CA ARG A 792 -22.42 -7.89 18.73
C ARG A 792 -21.31 -6.87 18.47
N SER A 793 -21.61 -5.74 17.84
CA SER A 793 -20.58 -4.84 17.28
C SER A 793 -20.61 -3.42 17.84
N ALA A 794 -21.33 -3.16 18.94
CA ALA A 794 -21.55 -1.81 19.46
C ALA A 794 -20.27 -0.96 19.58
N SER A 795 -19.17 -1.47 20.16
CA SER A 795 -17.93 -0.67 20.27
C SER A 795 -17.22 -0.53 18.92
N TRP A 796 -17.21 -1.59 18.11
CA TRP A 796 -16.61 -1.59 16.78
C TRP A 796 -17.29 -0.59 15.83
N ASP A 797 -18.60 -0.68 15.70
CA ASP A 797 -19.39 0.19 14.84
C ASP A 797 -19.39 1.63 15.36
N THR A 798 -19.45 1.85 16.68
CA THR A 798 -19.36 3.20 17.23
C THR A 798 -18.00 3.83 16.96
N ALA A 799 -16.90 3.07 17.08
CA ALA A 799 -15.56 3.59 16.80
C ALA A 799 -15.41 4.01 15.34
N PHE A 800 -15.87 3.19 14.39
CA PHE A 800 -15.82 3.54 12.97
C PHE A 800 -16.80 4.65 12.57
N ALA A 801 -18.03 4.64 13.11
CA ALA A 801 -18.98 5.72 12.90
C ALA A 801 -18.44 7.05 13.44
N ALA A 802 -17.76 7.04 14.59
CA ALA A 802 -17.10 8.22 15.13
C ALA A 802 -15.97 8.74 14.21
N GLN A 803 -15.11 7.86 13.68
CA GLN A 803 -14.09 8.27 12.70
C GLN A 803 -14.71 8.82 11.41
N ALA A 804 -15.76 8.17 10.88
CA ALA A 804 -16.49 8.64 9.72
C ALA A 804 -17.14 10.03 9.96
N MET A 805 -17.75 10.23 11.13
CA MET A 805 -18.31 11.53 11.53
C MET A 805 -17.23 12.58 11.74
N ALA A 806 -16.06 12.22 12.30
CA ALA A 806 -14.93 13.14 12.42
C ALA A 806 -14.45 13.62 11.04
N ALA A 807 -14.40 12.73 10.04
CA ALA A 807 -14.10 13.09 8.65
C ALA A 807 -15.19 13.95 8.00
N ALA A 808 -16.46 13.76 8.36
CA ALA A 808 -17.60 14.51 7.82
C ALA A 808 -17.85 15.87 8.53
N ALA A 809 -17.46 16.01 9.80
CA ALA A 809 -17.74 17.17 10.65
C ALA A 809 -17.30 18.53 10.04
N PRO A 810 -16.17 18.63 9.31
CA PRO A 810 -15.80 19.88 8.63
C PRO A 810 -16.79 20.35 7.55
N HIS A 811 -17.66 19.46 7.05
CA HIS A 811 -18.50 19.69 5.86
C HIS A 811 -20.01 19.66 6.14
N CYS A 812 -20.43 19.10 7.28
CA CYS A 812 -21.82 18.73 7.57
C CYS A 812 -22.47 19.45 8.75
N GLY A 813 -21.78 20.39 9.41
CA GLY A 813 -22.38 21.26 10.44
C GLY A 813 -22.44 20.63 11.85
N ASN A 814 -23.28 21.21 12.71
CA ASN A 814 -23.29 20.93 14.16
C ASN A 814 -23.90 19.57 14.52
N ASP A 815 -24.92 19.09 13.79
CA ASP A 815 -25.57 17.82 14.09
C ASP A 815 -24.58 16.64 14.09
N VAL A 816 -23.63 16.64 13.14
CA VAL A 816 -22.55 15.63 13.10
C VAL A 816 -21.60 15.75 14.29
N ARG A 817 -21.31 16.97 14.76
CA ARG A 817 -20.46 17.18 15.95
C ARG A 817 -21.16 16.71 17.22
N ASP A 818 -22.45 16.95 17.35
CA ASP A 818 -23.24 16.48 18.48
C ASP A 818 -23.35 14.96 18.52
N ALA A 819 -23.57 14.33 17.37
CA ALA A 819 -23.55 12.87 17.24
C ALA A 819 -22.16 12.29 17.57
N LEU A 820 -21.08 12.91 17.10
CA LEU A 820 -19.71 12.52 17.42
C LEU A 820 -19.40 12.63 18.92
N ARG A 821 -19.84 13.70 19.60
CA ARG A 821 -19.69 13.88 21.05
C ARG A 821 -20.45 12.81 21.84
N ARG A 822 -21.64 12.42 21.39
CA ARG A 822 -22.41 11.31 21.98
C ARG A 822 -21.69 9.97 21.79
N ALA A 823 -21.11 9.73 20.61
CA ALA A 823 -20.32 8.52 20.36
C ALA A 823 -19.06 8.44 21.26
N ASP A 824 -18.32 9.54 21.45
CA ASP A 824 -17.20 9.57 22.41
C ASP A 824 -17.69 9.32 23.85
N THR A 825 -18.81 9.92 24.24
CA THR A 825 -19.42 9.70 25.57
C THR A 825 -19.75 8.22 25.78
N PHE A 826 -20.31 7.56 24.77
CA PHE A 826 -20.55 6.11 24.81
C PHE A 826 -19.22 5.35 24.97
N LEU A 827 -18.23 5.60 24.10
CA LEU A 827 -16.94 4.89 24.15
C LEU A 827 -16.23 5.07 25.51
N VAL A 828 -16.35 6.20 26.20
CA VAL A 828 -15.83 6.37 27.57
C VAL A 828 -16.35 5.27 28.50
N THR A 829 -17.62 4.92 28.37
CA THR A 829 -18.26 3.88 29.20
C THR A 829 -17.90 2.45 28.78
N GLN A 830 -17.32 2.28 27.58
CA GLN A 830 -17.01 0.97 27.03
C GLN A 830 -15.59 0.46 27.36
N GLN A 831 -14.73 1.32 27.91
CA GLN A 831 -13.40 0.89 28.31
C GLN A 831 -13.47 -0.02 29.54
N ILE A 832 -12.80 -1.18 29.50
CA ILE A 832 -12.75 -2.09 30.63
C ILE A 832 -11.94 -1.45 31.77
N PRO A 833 -12.54 -1.16 32.94
CA PRO A 833 -11.86 -0.39 33.98
C PRO A 833 -10.78 -1.21 34.69
N ARG A 834 -11.02 -2.51 34.93
CA ARG A 834 -10.08 -3.41 35.59
C ARG A 834 -10.45 -4.87 35.37
N GLY A 835 -9.44 -5.73 35.25
CA GLY A 835 -9.59 -7.18 35.34
C GLY A 835 -9.96 -7.70 36.73
N THR A 836 -10.25 -8.99 36.79
CA THR A 836 -10.59 -9.80 37.97
C THR A 836 -9.37 -10.22 38.80
N GLY A 837 -8.15 -10.17 38.24
CA GLY A 837 -6.92 -10.67 38.86
C GLY A 837 -6.74 -12.19 38.80
N ARG A 838 -7.66 -12.91 38.14
CA ARG A 838 -7.63 -14.37 37.97
C ARG A 838 -7.34 -14.81 36.52
N GLU A 839 -7.13 -13.87 35.61
CA GLU A 839 -7.05 -14.09 34.16
C GLU A 839 -6.02 -15.16 33.81
N ARG A 840 -4.82 -15.07 34.39
CA ARG A 840 -3.72 -16.01 34.13
C ARG A 840 -4.06 -17.45 34.51
N HIS A 841 -4.88 -17.66 35.54
CA HIS A 841 -5.31 -19.00 35.95
C HIS A 841 -6.28 -19.62 34.94
N HIS A 842 -7.06 -18.79 34.27
CA HIS A 842 -8.07 -19.17 33.28
C HIS A 842 -7.62 -18.87 31.85
N ASP A 843 -6.32 -18.92 31.59
CA ASP A 843 -5.78 -18.80 30.23
C ASP A 843 -6.25 -17.55 29.49
N ARG A 844 -6.32 -16.41 30.18
CA ARG A 844 -6.75 -15.11 29.66
C ARG A 844 -5.67 -14.05 29.94
N ILE A 845 -5.57 -13.04 29.08
CA ILE A 845 -4.73 -11.85 29.34
C ILE A 845 -5.50 -10.82 30.17
N ASP A 846 -4.81 -9.92 30.87
CA ASP A 846 -5.45 -8.81 31.60
C ASP A 846 -6.25 -7.92 30.64
N PRO A 847 -7.59 -7.81 30.78
CA PRO A 847 -8.42 -7.03 29.88
C PRO A 847 -8.40 -5.52 30.20
N THR A 848 -7.75 -5.10 31.30
CA THR A 848 -7.75 -3.70 31.77
C THR A 848 -7.32 -2.74 30.67
N GLY A 849 -8.17 -1.73 30.42
CA GLY A 849 -7.97 -0.68 29.44
C GLY A 849 -8.44 -1.03 28.02
N GLY A 850 -8.72 -2.30 27.73
CA GLY A 850 -9.18 -2.75 26.41
C GLY A 850 -10.65 -2.43 26.14
N TYR A 851 -11.01 -2.53 24.85
CA TYR A 851 -12.39 -2.41 24.35
C TYR A 851 -12.78 -3.69 23.64
N CYS A 852 -14.00 -4.16 23.89
CA CYS A 852 -14.55 -5.35 23.24
C CYS A 852 -14.99 -5.03 21.80
N PHE A 853 -15.24 -6.07 21.00
CA PHE A 853 -15.93 -5.91 19.71
C PHE A 853 -17.39 -5.46 19.94
N ALA A 854 -18.04 -6.13 20.89
CA ALA A 854 -19.34 -5.77 21.46
C ALA A 854 -19.21 -4.64 22.50
N GLY A 855 -20.22 -4.45 23.34
CA GLY A 855 -20.11 -3.58 24.51
C GLY A 855 -19.19 -4.15 25.60
N VAL A 856 -18.81 -3.32 26.58
CA VAL A 856 -17.94 -3.67 27.72
C VAL A 856 -18.45 -4.89 28.51
N TRP A 857 -19.76 -5.13 28.48
CA TRP A 857 -20.40 -6.29 29.11
C TRP A 857 -19.88 -7.63 28.58
N HIS A 858 -19.42 -7.69 27.34
CA HIS A 858 -18.87 -8.90 26.71
C HIS A 858 -17.56 -9.34 27.38
N GLY A 859 -16.85 -8.38 27.97
CA GLY A 859 -15.67 -8.62 28.75
C GLY A 859 -14.42 -8.93 27.94
N TRP A 860 -14.48 -9.46 26.71
CA TRP A 860 -13.33 -9.84 25.88
C TRP A 860 -12.84 -8.69 24.98
N PRO A 861 -11.80 -7.93 25.40
CA PRO A 861 -11.24 -6.90 24.55
C PRO A 861 -10.47 -7.49 23.37
N VAL A 862 -10.43 -6.71 22.28
CA VAL A 862 -9.72 -7.05 21.04
C VAL A 862 -8.75 -5.93 20.70
N SER A 863 -7.59 -6.27 20.14
CA SER A 863 -6.51 -5.32 19.87
C SER A 863 -6.91 -4.22 18.89
N ASP A 864 -7.54 -4.58 17.78
CA ASP A 864 -8.09 -3.64 16.79
C ASP A 864 -9.27 -2.85 17.34
N CYS A 865 -10.22 -3.47 18.04
CA CYS A 865 -11.34 -2.76 18.65
C CYS A 865 -10.85 -1.70 19.66
N THR A 866 -9.83 -2.06 20.45
CA THR A 866 -9.16 -1.13 21.37
C THR A 866 -8.47 -0.01 20.60
N ALA A 867 -7.76 -0.34 19.52
CA ALA A 867 -7.06 0.63 18.70
C ALA A 867 -8.02 1.61 17.98
N GLU A 868 -9.07 1.10 17.34
CA GLU A 868 -10.06 1.94 16.65
C GLU A 868 -10.86 2.79 17.63
N ALA A 869 -11.17 2.29 18.84
CA ALA A 869 -11.76 3.11 19.89
C ALA A 869 -10.79 4.18 20.39
N MET A 870 -9.48 3.90 20.50
CA MET A 870 -8.47 4.93 20.79
C MET A 870 -8.47 5.99 19.69
N LEU A 871 -8.44 5.60 18.42
CA LEU A 871 -8.41 6.53 17.27
C LEU A 871 -9.65 7.42 17.24
N ALA A 872 -10.84 6.82 17.35
CA ALA A 872 -12.10 7.54 17.44
C ALA A 872 -12.08 8.65 18.50
N ARG A 873 -11.45 8.40 19.65
CA ARG A 873 -11.37 9.36 20.75
C ARG A 873 -10.21 10.36 20.62
N LEU A 874 -9.06 9.94 20.06
CA LEU A 874 -7.85 10.76 19.93
C LEU A 874 -7.91 11.74 18.75
N GLU A 875 -8.53 11.32 17.66
CA GLU A 875 -8.68 12.09 16.42
C GLU A 875 -9.95 12.93 16.39
N SER A 876 -10.97 12.57 17.18
CA SER A 876 -12.19 13.37 17.28
C SER A 876 -11.88 14.77 17.82
N PRO A 877 -12.31 15.84 17.13
CA PRO A 877 -12.20 17.20 17.66
C PRO A 877 -13.07 17.42 18.91
N GLU A 878 -14.04 16.56 19.15
CA GLU A 878 -14.96 16.62 20.30
C GLU A 878 -14.51 15.68 21.44
N GLY A 879 -13.56 14.77 21.16
CA GLY A 879 -13.07 13.78 22.10
C GLY A 879 -12.23 14.40 23.21
N SER A 880 -12.47 13.98 24.45
CA SER A 880 -11.69 14.41 25.62
C SER A 880 -11.00 13.24 26.34
N PRO A 881 -10.15 12.45 25.66
CA PRO A 881 -9.47 11.31 26.28
C PRO A 881 -8.45 11.77 27.33
N THR A 882 -8.47 11.15 28.51
CA THR A 882 -7.42 11.34 29.52
C THR A 882 -6.19 10.50 29.18
N ARG A 883 -5.01 10.98 29.58
CA ARG A 883 -3.75 10.24 29.37
C ARG A 883 -3.82 8.87 30.02
N GLU A 884 -4.33 8.79 31.26
CA GLU A 884 -4.39 7.57 32.05
C GLU A 884 -5.26 6.49 31.39
N ALA A 885 -6.41 6.89 30.81
CA ALA A 885 -7.28 6.00 30.05
C ALA A 885 -6.59 5.47 28.78
N MET A 886 -5.91 6.34 28.03
CA MET A 886 -5.22 5.95 26.80
C MET A 886 -3.96 5.12 27.08
N GLU A 887 -3.25 5.37 28.19
CA GLU A 887 -2.17 4.51 28.65
C GLU A 887 -2.67 3.10 29.01
N ALA A 888 -3.83 2.97 29.66
CA ALA A 888 -4.42 1.67 29.94
C ALA A 888 -4.75 0.90 28.64
N ALA A 889 -5.33 1.59 27.65
CA ALA A 889 -5.61 1.02 26.33
C ALA A 889 -4.34 0.63 25.57
N ALA A 890 -3.32 1.50 25.55
CA ALA A 890 -2.02 1.21 24.94
C ALA A 890 -1.34 -0.01 25.58
N ARG A 891 -1.39 -0.15 26.92
CA ARG A 891 -0.88 -1.35 27.62
C ARG A 891 -1.63 -2.61 27.19
N PHE A 892 -2.94 -2.54 26.98
CA PHE A 892 -3.70 -3.68 26.46
C PHE A 892 -3.24 -4.06 25.05
N VAL A 893 -3.17 -3.09 24.14
CA VAL A 893 -2.69 -3.30 22.76
C VAL A 893 -1.30 -3.95 22.75
N LEU A 894 -0.35 -3.43 23.54
CA LEU A 894 1.01 -3.97 23.63
C LEU A 894 1.05 -5.44 24.08
N ARG A 895 0.13 -5.89 24.95
CA ARG A 895 0.01 -7.30 25.36
C ARG A 895 -0.42 -8.24 24.23
N CYS A 896 -1.01 -7.71 23.17
CA CYS A 896 -1.45 -8.48 22.00
C CYS A 896 -0.37 -8.59 20.90
N GLN A 897 0.82 -8.02 21.10
CA GLN A 897 1.90 -8.09 20.10
C GLN A 897 2.56 -9.48 20.08
N ASN A 898 2.68 -10.04 18.88
CA ASN A 898 3.38 -11.28 18.62
C ASN A 898 4.91 -11.09 18.55
N THR A 899 5.64 -12.20 18.66
CA THR A 899 7.11 -12.21 18.54
C THR A 899 7.58 -11.73 17.16
N ASP A 900 6.82 -12.01 16.11
CA ASP A 900 7.09 -11.57 14.73
C ASP A 900 6.88 -10.06 14.48
N GLY A 901 6.36 -9.34 15.48
CA GLY A 901 6.12 -7.90 15.45
C GLY A 901 4.71 -7.48 15.06
N GLY A 902 3.92 -8.38 14.46
CA GLY A 902 2.49 -8.12 14.21
C GLY A 902 1.64 -8.27 15.47
N PHE A 903 0.35 -7.98 15.37
CA PHE A 903 -0.61 -8.11 16.47
C PHE A 903 -1.65 -9.18 16.17
N GLY A 904 -1.98 -9.99 17.19
CA GLY A 904 -3.16 -10.87 17.17
C GLY A 904 -4.43 -10.10 17.51
N SER A 905 -5.58 -10.76 17.46
CA SER A 905 -6.86 -10.09 17.74
C SER A 905 -7.11 -9.99 19.24
N TYR A 906 -7.56 -11.07 19.89
CA TYR A 906 -7.86 -11.04 21.33
C TYR A 906 -6.61 -11.13 22.20
N GLU A 907 -5.58 -11.83 21.74
CA GLU A 907 -4.40 -12.16 22.51
C GLU A 907 -3.15 -12.18 21.61
N ALA A 908 -1.96 -12.17 22.22
CA ALA A 908 -0.76 -12.60 21.51
C ALA A 908 -0.75 -14.13 21.34
N ARG A 909 -0.20 -14.59 20.22
CA ARG A 909 0.07 -15.99 19.90
C ARG A 909 0.90 -16.64 21.00
N ARG A 910 0.43 -17.80 21.46
CA ARG A 910 0.98 -18.54 22.61
C ARG A 910 1.96 -19.67 22.22
N THR A 911 2.19 -19.86 20.93
CA THR A 911 3.12 -20.85 20.38
C THR A 911 3.58 -20.46 18.99
N ASP A 912 4.86 -20.61 18.67
CA ASP A 912 5.38 -20.31 17.32
C ASP A 912 5.03 -21.38 16.29
N VAL A 913 4.52 -22.55 16.73
CA VAL A 913 4.15 -23.66 15.85
C VAL A 913 2.68 -23.55 15.48
N SER A 914 2.38 -23.51 14.18
CA SER A 914 1.00 -23.60 13.69
C SER A 914 0.38 -24.93 14.12
N LEU A 915 -0.83 -24.86 14.68
CA LEU A 915 -1.61 -26.01 15.14
C LEU A 915 -2.67 -26.45 14.12
N GLU A 916 -2.65 -25.92 12.90
CA GLU A 916 -3.66 -26.27 11.87
C GLU A 916 -3.60 -27.74 11.45
N TRP A 917 -2.47 -28.42 11.65
CA TRP A 917 -2.36 -29.85 11.39
C TRP A 917 -3.20 -30.72 12.33
N ILE A 918 -3.69 -30.19 13.46
CA ILE A 918 -4.68 -30.82 14.34
C ILE A 918 -6.05 -30.14 14.29
N ASN A 919 -6.34 -29.34 13.26
CA ASN A 919 -7.62 -28.64 13.16
C ASN A 919 -8.78 -29.64 12.98
N PRO A 920 -9.70 -29.76 13.96
CA PRO A 920 -10.80 -30.70 13.90
C PRO A 920 -12.11 -30.06 13.41
N ALA A 921 -12.09 -28.79 12.99
CA ALA A 921 -13.30 -28.03 12.73
C ALA A 921 -13.92 -28.27 11.34
N GLU A 922 -13.23 -29.01 10.47
CA GLU A 922 -13.63 -29.47 9.12
C GLU A 922 -14.13 -28.40 8.14
N MET A 923 -15.18 -27.66 8.48
CA MET A 923 -15.77 -26.57 7.70
C MET A 923 -14.98 -25.27 7.80
N PHE A 924 -14.13 -25.13 8.83
CA PHE A 924 -13.40 -23.90 9.16
C PHE A 924 -11.89 -24.09 9.00
N GLY A 925 -11.23 -23.12 8.37
CA GLY A 925 -9.78 -23.07 8.22
C GLY A 925 -9.14 -22.03 9.15
N ASP A 926 -7.87 -22.21 9.48
CA ASP A 926 -7.08 -21.25 10.25
C ASP A 926 -7.66 -20.87 11.62
N SER A 927 -8.27 -21.86 12.29
CA SER A 927 -9.00 -21.66 13.55
C SER A 927 -8.24 -22.13 14.78
N MET A 928 -7.05 -22.74 14.66
CA MET A 928 -6.35 -23.35 15.80
C MET A 928 -5.34 -22.42 16.46
N THR A 929 -4.67 -21.55 15.70
CA THR A 929 -3.58 -20.71 16.22
C THR A 929 -3.84 -19.24 15.96
N GLU A 930 -3.73 -18.43 17.02
CA GLU A 930 -3.76 -16.97 16.91
C GLU A 930 -2.62 -16.49 15.99
N LYS A 931 -2.90 -15.56 15.07
CA LYS A 931 -1.93 -15.08 14.08
C LYS A 931 -1.65 -13.59 14.21
N SER A 932 -0.69 -13.11 13.43
CA SER A 932 -0.54 -11.68 13.16
C SER A 932 -1.39 -11.35 11.95
N TYR A 933 -2.38 -10.48 12.12
CA TYR A 933 -3.26 -10.05 11.02
C TYR A 933 -2.91 -8.63 10.59
N VAL A 934 -3.05 -8.34 9.29
CA VAL A 934 -2.64 -7.05 8.72
C VAL A 934 -3.45 -5.91 9.30
N GLU A 935 -4.74 -6.15 9.53
CA GLU A 935 -5.72 -5.18 10.01
C GLU A 935 -5.50 -4.88 11.48
N CYS A 936 -5.40 -5.94 12.31
CA CYS A 936 -5.07 -5.77 13.72
C CYS A 936 -3.74 -5.04 13.91
N THR A 937 -2.72 -5.43 13.11
CA THR A 937 -1.40 -4.79 13.16
C THR A 937 -1.47 -3.32 12.74
N ALA A 938 -2.17 -3.00 11.65
CA ALA A 938 -2.29 -1.64 11.15
C ALA A 938 -3.08 -0.73 12.11
N SER A 939 -4.23 -1.17 12.62
CA SER A 939 -5.02 -0.42 13.60
C SER A 939 -4.19 -0.15 14.85
N CYS A 940 -3.51 -1.17 15.39
CA CYS A 940 -2.65 -1.02 16.56
C CYS A 940 -1.50 -0.03 16.33
N VAL A 941 -0.82 -0.11 15.17
CA VAL A 941 0.23 0.87 14.82
C VAL A 941 -0.33 2.28 14.80
N THR A 942 -1.48 2.47 14.16
CA THR A 942 -2.12 3.78 14.01
C THR A 942 -2.49 4.37 15.38
N ALA A 943 -3.15 3.59 16.22
CA ALA A 943 -3.54 4.02 17.56
C ALA A 943 -2.36 4.32 18.48
N LEU A 944 -1.31 3.47 18.46
CA LEU A 944 -0.10 3.70 19.24
C LEU A 944 0.65 4.94 18.75
N ALA A 945 0.72 5.18 17.44
CA ALA A 945 1.34 6.37 16.88
C ALA A 945 0.58 7.65 17.29
N ALA A 946 -0.76 7.63 17.21
CA ALA A 946 -1.59 8.73 17.68
C ALA A 946 -1.42 9.00 19.19
N PHE A 947 -1.32 7.94 20.00
CA PHE A 947 -1.06 8.04 21.44
C PHE A 947 0.32 8.67 21.74
N VAL A 948 1.39 8.17 21.12
CA VAL A 948 2.76 8.70 21.31
C VAL A 948 2.84 10.16 20.87
N HIS A 949 2.20 10.50 19.75
CA HIS A 949 2.17 11.87 19.26
C HIS A 949 1.45 12.81 20.26
N ARG A 950 0.35 12.37 20.88
CA ARG A 950 -0.41 13.18 21.84
C ARG A 950 0.30 13.32 23.19
N TRP A 951 0.98 12.27 23.66
CA TRP A 951 1.69 12.26 24.95
C TRP A 951 3.10 11.67 24.84
N PRO A 952 4.04 12.38 24.18
CA PRO A 952 5.41 11.90 23.99
C PRO A 952 6.18 11.72 25.32
N GLN A 953 5.73 12.36 26.40
CA GLN A 953 6.29 12.26 27.74
C GLN A 953 5.77 11.06 28.56
N SER A 954 4.84 10.26 28.02
CA SER A 954 4.37 9.06 28.72
C SER A 954 5.50 8.05 28.88
N GLU A 955 5.53 7.33 30.01
CA GLU A 955 6.51 6.26 30.26
C GLU A 955 6.39 5.11 29.24
N LEU A 956 5.22 4.96 28.59
CA LEU A 956 4.99 3.96 27.54
C LEU A 956 5.51 4.38 26.17
N ALA A 957 5.87 5.65 25.95
CA ALA A 957 6.17 6.16 24.62
C ALA A 957 7.27 5.34 23.90
N HIS A 958 8.35 5.03 24.61
CA HIS A 958 9.46 4.24 24.05
C HIS A 958 9.07 2.78 23.72
N GLU A 959 8.23 2.17 24.55
CA GLU A 959 7.72 0.81 24.30
C GLU A 959 6.79 0.80 23.09
N CYS A 960 5.91 1.79 22.98
CA CYS A 960 5.03 1.99 21.83
C CYS A 960 5.83 2.21 20.53
N GLU A 961 6.84 3.07 20.53
CA GLU A 961 7.72 3.30 19.37
C GLU A 961 8.42 2.02 18.92
N THR A 962 8.91 1.22 19.88
CA THR A 962 9.53 -0.08 19.61
C THR A 962 8.53 -1.06 19.00
N ALA A 963 7.31 -1.11 19.54
CA ALA A 963 6.25 -1.95 19.01
C ALA A 963 5.83 -1.53 17.60
N ILE A 964 5.70 -0.23 17.34
CA ILE A 964 5.40 0.35 16.01
C ILE A 964 6.48 -0.06 15.00
N ALA A 965 7.76 0.11 15.33
CA ALA A 965 8.85 -0.24 14.41
C ALA A 965 8.83 -1.74 14.02
N ARG A 966 8.57 -2.62 15.00
CA ARG A 966 8.44 -4.07 14.77
C ARG A 966 7.22 -4.40 13.91
N ALA A 967 6.10 -3.71 14.12
CA ALA A 967 4.89 -3.89 13.35
C ALA A 967 5.02 -3.41 11.90
N VAL A 968 5.67 -2.26 11.67
CA VAL A 968 6.00 -1.76 10.32
C VAL A 968 6.87 -2.76 9.56
N ALA A 969 7.86 -3.35 10.24
CA ALA A 969 8.69 -4.41 9.65
C ALA A 969 7.85 -5.66 9.30
N SER A 970 6.88 -6.02 10.15
CA SER A 970 5.94 -7.11 9.88
C SER A 970 5.05 -6.83 8.66
N LEU A 971 4.39 -5.67 8.61
CA LEU A 971 3.57 -5.22 7.47
C LEU A 971 4.36 -5.21 6.16
N THR A 972 5.62 -4.75 6.21
CA THR A 972 6.51 -4.73 5.05
C THR A 972 6.81 -6.14 4.55
N ARG A 973 7.04 -7.09 5.46
CA ARG A 973 7.36 -8.49 5.12
C ARG A 973 6.15 -9.26 4.59
N THR A 974 4.93 -8.89 5.02
CA THR A 974 3.68 -9.54 4.58
C THR A 974 3.09 -8.94 3.31
N GLN A 975 3.57 -7.78 2.85
CA GLN A 975 3.14 -7.19 1.57
C GLN A 975 3.45 -8.14 0.41
N ARG A 976 2.46 -8.40 -0.45
CA ARG A 976 2.66 -9.22 -1.64
C ARG A 976 3.46 -8.47 -2.71
N PRO A 977 4.12 -9.18 -3.64
CA PRO A 977 4.87 -8.54 -4.73
C PRO A 977 4.03 -7.61 -5.63
N ASP A 978 2.72 -7.85 -5.74
CA ASP A 978 1.80 -6.98 -6.48
C ASP A 978 1.39 -5.72 -5.71
N GLY A 979 1.83 -5.56 -4.45
CA GLY A 979 1.53 -4.42 -3.59
C GLY A 979 0.39 -4.63 -2.60
N SER A 980 -0.38 -5.71 -2.75
CA SER A 980 -1.56 -5.97 -1.91
C SER A 980 -1.25 -6.67 -0.59
N TRP A 981 -2.23 -6.69 0.32
CA TRP A 981 -2.25 -7.55 1.50
C TRP A 981 -3.54 -8.37 1.56
N PRO A 982 -3.48 -9.66 1.92
CA PRO A 982 -4.68 -10.46 2.19
C PRO A 982 -5.33 -10.05 3.52
N GLY A 983 -6.62 -9.72 3.50
CA GLY A 983 -7.42 -9.52 4.71
C GLY A 983 -7.92 -10.84 5.31
N MET A 984 -7.98 -10.94 6.63
CA MET A 984 -8.54 -12.09 7.34
C MET A 984 -9.96 -11.86 7.82
N TRP A 985 -10.34 -10.60 8.11
CA TRP A 985 -11.63 -10.25 8.70
C TRP A 985 -12.61 -9.59 7.72
N GLY A 986 -12.12 -9.17 6.56
CA GLY A 986 -12.90 -8.63 5.46
C GLY A 986 -12.42 -9.15 4.11
N VAL A 987 -13.30 -9.13 3.12
CA VAL A 987 -13.08 -9.66 1.76
C VAL A 987 -12.39 -8.61 0.88
N HIS A 988 -11.20 -8.85 0.35
CA HIS A 988 -10.08 -9.62 0.90
C HIS A 988 -8.80 -8.80 0.69
N PHE A 989 -8.38 -8.60 -0.55
CA PHE A 989 -7.22 -7.76 -0.87
C PHE A 989 -7.51 -6.27 -0.81
N VAL A 990 -8.70 -5.80 -1.18
CA VAL A 990 -9.05 -4.37 -1.05
C VAL A 990 -9.03 -3.96 0.43
N TYR A 991 -9.68 -4.76 1.27
CA TYR A 991 -9.72 -4.58 2.72
C TYR A 991 -8.32 -4.58 3.36
N GLY A 992 -7.55 -5.65 3.14
CA GLY A 992 -6.20 -5.76 3.67
C GLY A 992 -5.26 -4.66 3.18
N THR A 993 -5.41 -4.21 1.93
CA THR A 993 -4.57 -3.14 1.35
C THR A 993 -4.91 -1.78 1.93
N MET A 994 -6.19 -1.49 2.21
CA MET A 994 -6.56 -0.28 2.94
C MET A 994 -5.83 -0.22 4.29
N PHE A 995 -5.95 -1.25 5.12
CA PHE A 995 -5.25 -1.30 6.41
C PHE A 995 -3.73 -1.25 6.26
N GLY A 996 -3.16 -2.02 5.34
CA GLY A 996 -1.71 -2.01 5.10
C GLY A 996 -1.16 -0.62 4.77
N VAL A 997 -1.88 0.16 3.95
CA VAL A 997 -1.53 1.55 3.65
C VAL A 997 -1.62 2.42 4.90
N ARG A 998 -2.76 2.39 5.63
CA ARG A 998 -2.95 3.18 6.86
C ARG A 998 -1.85 2.91 7.89
N GLY A 999 -1.60 1.63 8.18
CA GLY A 999 -0.60 1.20 9.17
C GLY A 999 0.83 1.58 8.80
N LEU A 1000 1.22 1.50 7.51
CA LEU A 1000 2.55 1.94 7.08
C LEU A 1000 2.70 3.46 7.21
N LEU A 1001 1.71 4.23 6.75
CA LEU A 1001 1.70 5.69 6.87
C LEU A 1001 1.83 6.13 8.33
N ALA A 1002 1.04 5.50 9.21
CA ALA A 1002 1.07 5.79 10.64
C ALA A 1002 2.34 5.36 11.36
N GLY A 1003 2.98 4.30 10.86
CA GLY A 1003 4.30 3.89 11.28
C GLY A 1003 5.44 4.79 10.79
N GLY A 1004 5.15 5.91 10.12
CA GLY A 1004 6.13 6.87 9.63
C GLY A 1004 6.69 6.58 8.23
N VAL A 1005 6.13 5.62 7.49
CA VAL A 1005 6.49 5.40 6.09
C VAL A 1005 5.89 6.54 5.25
N PRO A 1006 6.69 7.27 4.46
CA PRO A 1006 6.16 8.40 3.72
C PRO A 1006 5.21 7.95 2.59
N PRO A 1007 4.22 8.77 2.19
CA PRO A 1007 3.24 8.41 1.14
C PRO A 1007 3.86 8.09 -0.22
N HIS A 1008 5.08 8.57 -0.46
CA HIS A 1008 5.82 8.36 -1.69
C HIS A 1008 6.71 7.11 -1.67
N ASP A 1009 6.75 6.36 -0.56
CA ASP A 1009 7.52 5.14 -0.45
C ASP A 1009 7.08 4.10 -1.50
N PRO A 1010 8.01 3.32 -2.09
CA PRO A 1010 7.69 2.32 -3.11
C PRO A 1010 6.64 1.29 -2.65
N ARG A 1011 6.59 0.97 -1.34
CA ARG A 1011 5.59 0.07 -0.77
C ARG A 1011 4.18 0.65 -0.87
N ILE A 1012 4.00 1.94 -0.55
CA ILE A 1012 2.73 2.65 -0.66
C ILE A 1012 2.33 2.80 -2.14
N ARG A 1013 3.29 3.14 -3.02
CA ARG A 1013 3.04 3.28 -4.46
C ARG A 1013 2.57 1.98 -5.11
N ARG A 1014 3.17 0.83 -4.74
CA ARG A 1014 2.73 -0.48 -5.23
C ARG A 1014 1.30 -0.79 -4.77
N ALA A 1015 0.98 -0.50 -3.52
CA ALA A 1015 -0.37 -0.67 -2.98
C ALA A 1015 -1.40 0.20 -3.72
N CYS A 1016 -1.08 1.48 -3.97
CA CYS A 1016 -1.95 2.36 -4.76
C CYS A 1016 -2.13 1.84 -6.19
N ARG A 1017 -1.04 1.43 -6.85
CA ARG A 1017 -1.09 0.87 -8.20
C ARG A 1017 -1.96 -0.39 -8.27
N PHE A 1018 -1.84 -1.28 -7.28
CA PHE A 1018 -2.70 -2.44 -7.17
C PHE A 1018 -4.17 -2.02 -7.20
N LEU A 1019 -4.57 -1.01 -6.42
CA LEU A 1019 -5.95 -0.53 -6.43
C LEU A 1019 -6.32 0.08 -7.79
N GLU A 1020 -5.51 0.97 -8.35
CA GLU A 1020 -5.78 1.61 -9.65
C GLU A 1020 -6.00 0.60 -10.78
N GLU A 1021 -5.16 -0.43 -10.86
CA GLU A 1021 -5.23 -1.47 -11.89
C GLU A 1021 -6.51 -2.33 -11.78
N ARG A 1022 -7.18 -2.35 -10.63
CA ARG A 1022 -8.48 -3.04 -10.42
C ARG A 1022 -9.66 -2.09 -10.35
N GLN A 1023 -9.49 -0.79 -10.61
CA GLN A 1023 -10.64 0.09 -10.72
C GLN A 1023 -11.42 -0.23 -11.99
N ARG A 1024 -12.72 -0.49 -11.82
CA ARG A 1024 -13.63 -0.78 -12.93
C ARG A 1024 -13.90 0.45 -13.78
N ALA A 1025 -14.39 0.22 -14.99
CA ALA A 1025 -14.72 1.29 -15.95
C ALA A 1025 -15.79 2.27 -15.43
N ASP A 1026 -16.69 1.82 -14.55
CA ASP A 1026 -17.71 2.65 -13.89
C ASP A 1026 -17.16 3.48 -12.71
N GLY A 1027 -15.89 3.29 -12.33
CA GLY A 1027 -15.23 4.00 -11.24
C GLY A 1027 -15.22 3.28 -9.90
N ALA A 1028 -15.84 2.10 -9.80
CA ALA A 1028 -15.94 1.34 -8.56
C ALA A 1028 -14.85 0.28 -8.40
N TRP A 1029 -14.79 -0.31 -7.21
CA TRP A 1029 -14.11 -1.57 -6.93
C TRP A 1029 -15.11 -2.65 -6.55
N GLY A 1030 -14.83 -3.88 -6.94
CA GLY A 1030 -15.61 -5.05 -6.60
C GLY A 1030 -14.74 -6.29 -6.58
N GLU A 1031 -14.50 -6.85 -5.41
CA GLU A 1031 -13.76 -8.08 -5.16
C GLU A 1031 -14.74 -9.18 -4.73
N HIS A 1032 -14.72 -10.30 -5.44
CA HIS A 1032 -15.62 -11.42 -5.18
C HIS A 1032 -15.11 -12.27 -4.01
N ARG A 1033 -16.03 -12.78 -3.17
CA ARG A 1033 -15.71 -13.60 -1.98
C ARG A 1033 -14.81 -14.82 -2.25
N SER A 1034 -14.86 -15.36 -3.47
CA SER A 1034 -13.97 -16.47 -3.86
C SER A 1034 -12.48 -16.11 -3.81
N SER A 1035 -12.13 -14.83 -3.78
CA SER A 1035 -10.75 -14.37 -3.62
C SER A 1035 -10.07 -14.96 -2.38
N VAL A 1036 -10.84 -15.18 -1.31
CA VAL A 1036 -10.40 -15.82 -0.07
C VAL A 1036 -9.97 -17.26 -0.33
N ILE A 1037 -10.85 -18.06 -0.95
CA ILE A 1037 -10.61 -19.48 -1.21
C ILE A 1037 -9.50 -19.71 -2.26
N VAL A 1038 -9.46 -18.87 -3.31
CA VAL A 1038 -8.48 -19.00 -4.40
C VAL A 1038 -7.12 -18.38 -4.03
N GLY A 1039 -7.07 -17.51 -3.03
CA GLY A 1039 -5.84 -16.86 -2.55
C GLY A 1039 -5.26 -15.81 -3.52
N ARG A 1040 -6.10 -15.26 -4.42
CA ARG A 1040 -5.76 -14.18 -5.37
C ARG A 1040 -7.00 -13.35 -5.66
N TYR A 1041 -6.80 -12.10 -6.10
CA TYR A 1041 -7.90 -11.21 -6.46
C TYR A 1041 -8.77 -11.83 -7.57
N VAL A 1042 -10.07 -11.87 -7.33
CA VAL A 1042 -11.09 -12.24 -8.31
C VAL A 1042 -12.06 -11.07 -8.42
N ASP A 1043 -12.17 -10.51 -9.63
CA ASP A 1043 -13.13 -9.45 -9.92
C ASP A 1043 -14.55 -9.89 -9.60
N HIS A 1044 -15.31 -9.00 -8.99
CA HIS A 1044 -16.75 -9.10 -8.87
C HIS A 1044 -17.41 -8.53 -10.14
N ASP A 1045 -18.55 -9.10 -10.54
CA ASP A 1045 -19.27 -8.66 -11.75
C ASP A 1045 -19.80 -7.22 -11.64
N GLU A 1046 -20.09 -6.78 -10.42
CA GLU A 1046 -20.59 -5.45 -10.06
C GLU A 1046 -19.67 -4.71 -9.07
N GLY A 1047 -19.67 -3.37 -9.11
CA GLY A 1047 -19.01 -2.56 -8.08
C GLY A 1047 -19.70 -2.64 -6.72
N GLN A 1048 -18.92 -2.65 -5.64
CA GLN A 1048 -19.37 -2.75 -4.25
C GLN A 1048 -19.06 -1.44 -3.49
N ALA A 1049 -20.04 -0.84 -2.82
CA ALA A 1049 -19.93 0.46 -2.18
C ALA A 1049 -18.93 0.48 -1.03
N VAL A 1050 -18.96 -0.54 -0.18
CA VAL A 1050 -18.03 -0.66 0.95
C VAL A 1050 -16.60 -0.85 0.46
N GLN A 1051 -16.36 -1.76 -0.50
CA GLN A 1051 -15.02 -1.97 -1.07
C GLN A 1051 -14.52 -0.76 -1.87
N THR A 1052 -15.42 -0.06 -2.57
CA THR A 1052 -15.11 1.21 -3.25
C THR A 1052 -14.69 2.27 -2.24
N ALA A 1053 -15.39 2.36 -1.10
CA ALA A 1053 -15.01 3.26 -0.01
C ALA A 1053 -13.63 2.88 0.58
N TRP A 1054 -13.34 1.60 0.80
CA TRP A 1054 -12.02 1.15 1.29
C TRP A 1054 -10.88 1.53 0.34
N ALA A 1055 -11.02 1.24 -0.95
CA ALA A 1055 -10.03 1.59 -1.96
C ALA A 1055 -9.84 3.12 -2.05
N MET A 1056 -10.94 3.87 -2.03
CA MET A 1056 -10.93 5.32 -2.06
C MET A 1056 -10.26 5.93 -0.82
N THR A 1057 -10.55 5.41 0.38
CA THR A 1057 -9.88 5.80 1.63
C THR A 1057 -8.37 5.55 1.55
N ALA A 1058 -7.94 4.37 1.09
CA ALA A 1058 -6.53 4.05 0.93
C ALA A 1058 -5.80 5.05 0.01
N LEU A 1059 -6.40 5.40 -1.14
CA LEU A 1059 -5.85 6.37 -2.09
C LEU A 1059 -5.83 7.80 -1.52
N LEU A 1060 -6.87 8.20 -0.79
CA LEU A 1060 -6.98 9.52 -0.16
C LEU A 1060 -5.93 9.70 0.94
N GLU A 1061 -5.77 8.72 1.82
CA GLU A 1061 -4.78 8.75 2.92
C GLU A 1061 -3.34 8.66 2.38
N ALA A 1062 -3.10 7.85 1.35
CA ALA A 1062 -1.83 7.83 0.63
C ALA A 1062 -1.52 9.13 -0.13
N ARG A 1063 -2.42 10.13 -0.09
CA ARG A 1063 -2.33 11.39 -0.84
C ARG A 1063 -1.99 11.14 -2.30
N HIS A 1064 -2.64 10.13 -2.89
CA HIS A 1064 -2.34 9.67 -4.23
C HIS A 1064 -2.42 10.83 -5.25
N PRO A 1065 -1.41 11.01 -6.13
CA PRO A 1065 -1.30 12.19 -6.99
C PRO A 1065 -2.34 12.25 -8.12
N ASP A 1066 -2.76 11.10 -8.67
CA ASP A 1066 -3.86 11.07 -9.64
C ASP A 1066 -5.22 11.12 -8.93
N PHE A 1067 -5.87 12.29 -9.00
CA PHE A 1067 -7.17 12.46 -8.38
C PHE A 1067 -8.32 11.87 -9.21
N ALA A 1068 -8.08 11.50 -10.47
CA ALA A 1068 -9.15 11.03 -11.36
C ALA A 1068 -9.76 9.69 -10.90
N PRO A 1069 -8.99 8.65 -10.49
CA PRO A 1069 -9.55 7.46 -9.86
C PRO A 1069 -10.43 7.77 -8.65
N ILE A 1070 -9.99 8.69 -7.78
CA ILE A 1070 -10.70 9.10 -6.57
C ILE A 1070 -12.02 9.82 -6.90
N GLU A 1071 -12.00 10.74 -7.87
CA GLU A 1071 -13.20 11.46 -8.32
C GLU A 1071 -14.23 10.55 -8.98
N ARG A 1072 -13.79 9.56 -9.78
CA ARG A 1072 -14.68 8.55 -10.37
C ARG A 1072 -15.39 7.72 -9.30
N ALA A 1073 -14.66 7.31 -8.26
CA ALA A 1073 -15.22 6.55 -7.15
C ALA A 1073 -16.21 7.39 -6.33
N ALA A 1074 -15.89 8.66 -6.04
CA ALA A 1074 -16.81 9.57 -5.37
C ALA A 1074 -18.13 9.75 -6.17
N ARG A 1075 -18.02 9.86 -7.50
CA ARG A 1075 -19.18 9.94 -8.41
C ARG A 1075 -20.01 8.67 -8.39
N TRP A 1076 -19.36 7.52 -8.46
CA TRP A 1076 -20.04 6.24 -8.40
C TRP A 1076 -20.77 6.05 -7.06
N LEU A 1077 -20.10 6.33 -5.93
CA LEU A 1077 -20.72 6.24 -4.60
C LEU A 1077 -21.96 7.13 -4.51
N ALA A 1078 -21.88 8.38 -4.97
CA ALA A 1078 -23.03 9.28 -4.97
C ALA A 1078 -24.18 8.77 -5.86
N SER A 1079 -23.87 8.15 -7.01
CA SER A 1079 -24.87 7.59 -7.93
C SER A 1079 -25.56 6.33 -7.41
N LYS A 1080 -24.94 5.62 -6.46
CA LYS A 1080 -25.47 4.41 -5.83
C LYS A 1080 -26.17 4.68 -4.49
N GLN A 1081 -26.13 5.92 -4.03
CA GLN A 1081 -26.81 6.32 -2.80
C GLN A 1081 -28.32 6.38 -3.04
N SER A 1082 -29.06 5.73 -2.16
CA SER A 1082 -30.53 5.75 -2.11
C SER A 1082 -31.06 7.10 -1.62
N ASP A 1083 -32.36 7.34 -1.83
CA ASP A 1083 -33.04 8.61 -1.48
C ASP A 1083 -33.01 8.92 0.03
N ASP A 1084 -32.99 7.87 0.86
CA ASP A 1084 -32.86 7.95 2.32
C ASP A 1084 -31.42 8.28 2.78
N GLY A 1085 -30.46 8.40 1.85
CA GLY A 1085 -29.04 8.67 2.13
C GLY A 1085 -28.21 7.42 2.40
N ALA A 1086 -28.81 6.23 2.39
CA ALA A 1086 -28.15 4.95 2.54
C ALA A 1086 -27.42 4.50 1.27
N TRP A 1087 -26.54 3.50 1.41
CA TRP A 1087 -26.13 2.63 0.31
C TRP A 1087 -26.85 1.28 0.39
N PRO A 1088 -27.13 0.64 -0.77
CA PRO A 1088 -27.87 -0.62 -0.83
C PRO A 1088 -27.11 -1.76 -0.14
N LYS A 1089 -27.83 -2.78 0.32
CA LYS A 1089 -27.24 -4.07 0.68
C LYS A 1089 -26.64 -4.71 -0.58
N GLN A 1090 -25.39 -5.14 -0.51
CA GLN A 1090 -24.70 -5.84 -1.59
C GLN A 1090 -24.10 -7.16 -1.08
N GLU A 1091 -23.08 -7.72 -1.74
CA GLU A 1091 -22.45 -8.94 -1.21
C GLU A 1091 -21.76 -8.66 0.12
N ALA A 1092 -21.88 -9.61 1.05
CA ALA A 1092 -21.31 -9.52 2.38
C ALA A 1092 -19.78 -9.35 2.33
N GLU A 1093 -19.28 -8.39 3.10
CA GLU A 1093 -17.90 -7.94 3.05
C GLU A 1093 -17.02 -8.46 4.18
N GLY A 1094 -17.63 -9.03 5.23
CA GLY A 1094 -16.93 -9.67 6.35
C GLY A 1094 -16.64 -11.14 6.06
N ILE A 1095 -15.53 -11.65 6.59
CA ILE A 1095 -15.19 -13.08 6.50
C ILE A 1095 -14.54 -13.56 7.79
N PHE A 1096 -14.83 -14.80 8.16
CA PHE A 1096 -14.24 -15.48 9.29
C PHE A 1096 -13.88 -16.93 8.93
N PHE A 1097 -12.73 -17.42 9.41
CA PHE A 1097 -12.23 -18.78 9.17
C PHE A 1097 -12.33 -19.28 7.71
N HIS A 1098 -12.08 -18.38 6.76
CA HIS A 1098 -12.15 -18.57 5.29
C HIS A 1098 -13.53 -18.84 4.68
N THR A 1099 -14.47 -19.43 5.42
CA THR A 1099 -15.75 -19.92 4.89
C THR A 1099 -16.99 -19.26 5.49
N ALA A 1100 -16.87 -18.60 6.66
CA ALA A 1100 -17.98 -17.92 7.31
C ALA A 1100 -18.09 -16.47 6.85
N LEU A 1101 -18.94 -16.23 5.85
CA LEU A 1101 -19.22 -14.89 5.33
C LEU A 1101 -20.16 -14.12 6.27
N LEU A 1102 -19.82 -12.87 6.58
CA LEU A 1102 -20.53 -12.01 7.53
C LEU A 1102 -20.99 -10.71 6.85
N ASP A 1103 -22.27 -10.35 6.98
CA ASP A 1103 -22.78 -9.03 6.57
C ASP A 1103 -22.76 -8.10 7.79
N TYR A 1104 -21.85 -7.12 7.75
CA TYR A 1104 -21.80 -6.03 8.70
C TYR A 1104 -22.72 -4.92 8.24
N VAL A 1105 -23.95 -4.89 8.76
CA VAL A 1105 -25.03 -4.03 8.26
C VAL A 1105 -24.67 -2.54 8.23
N LEU A 1106 -23.85 -2.06 9.17
CA LEU A 1106 -23.45 -0.64 9.23
C LEU A 1106 -22.23 -0.28 8.36
N TYR A 1107 -21.50 -1.24 7.76
CA TYR A 1107 -20.36 -0.93 6.90
C TYR A 1107 -20.78 -0.03 5.72
N ARG A 1108 -21.93 -0.33 5.12
CA ARG A 1108 -22.56 0.48 4.04
C ARG A 1108 -23.11 1.83 4.50
N ARG A 1109 -23.04 2.15 5.80
CA ARG A 1109 -23.41 3.46 6.37
C ARG A 1109 -22.17 4.32 6.57
N TYR A 1110 -21.20 3.86 7.37
CA TYR A 1110 -20.08 4.71 7.77
C TYR A 1110 -18.89 4.71 6.80
N PHE A 1111 -18.56 3.61 6.10
CA PHE A 1111 -17.40 3.63 5.20
C PHE A 1111 -17.59 4.60 4.01
N PRO A 1112 -18.74 4.62 3.30
CA PRO A 1112 -18.97 5.63 2.26
C PRO A 1112 -18.95 7.07 2.80
N VAL A 1113 -19.53 7.32 3.98
CA VAL A 1113 -19.49 8.63 4.65
C VAL A 1113 -18.05 9.05 4.96
N TRP A 1114 -17.24 8.11 5.47
CA TRP A 1114 -15.84 8.35 5.76
C TRP A 1114 -15.05 8.71 4.51
N ALA A 1115 -15.15 7.89 3.45
CA ALA A 1115 -14.46 8.12 2.19
C ALA A 1115 -14.88 9.45 1.54
N LEU A 1116 -16.18 9.77 1.53
CA LEU A 1116 -16.70 11.03 1.01
C LEU A 1116 -16.27 12.24 1.85
N GLY A 1117 -16.17 12.10 3.18
CA GLY A 1117 -15.66 13.14 4.08
C GLY A 1117 -14.19 13.46 3.80
N LEU A 1118 -13.35 12.42 3.70
CA LEU A 1118 -11.94 12.54 3.31
C LEU A 1118 -11.81 13.16 1.90
N TYR A 1119 -12.67 12.76 0.97
CA TYR A 1119 -12.72 13.32 -0.38
C TYR A 1119 -13.06 14.80 -0.39
N GLU A 1120 -14.10 15.23 0.34
CA GLU A 1120 -14.47 16.64 0.41
C GLU A 1120 -13.35 17.49 1.02
N SER A 1121 -12.69 16.98 2.06
CA SER A 1121 -11.50 17.62 2.63
C SER A 1121 -10.39 17.76 1.59
N ARG A 1122 -10.06 16.67 0.89
CA ARG A 1122 -9.00 16.66 -0.13
C ARG A 1122 -9.34 17.51 -1.35
N ARG A 1123 -10.61 17.50 -1.79
CA ARG A 1123 -11.14 18.33 -2.87
C ARG A 1123 -11.08 19.81 -2.50
N ALA A 1124 -11.46 20.17 -1.27
CA ALA A 1124 -11.38 21.54 -0.77
C ALA A 1124 -9.93 22.02 -0.64
N GLU A 1125 -9.00 21.18 -0.17
CA GLU A 1125 -7.56 21.48 -0.19
C GLU A 1125 -7.08 21.82 -1.61
N ARG A 1126 -7.46 21.01 -2.60
CA ARG A 1126 -7.13 21.23 -4.01
C ARG A 1126 -7.77 22.50 -4.59
N ALA A 1127 -9.03 22.78 -4.25
CA ALA A 1127 -9.76 23.96 -4.71
C ALA A 1127 -9.18 25.23 -4.10
N LYS A 1128 -8.88 25.25 -2.79
CA LYS A 1128 -8.20 26.37 -2.12
C LYS A 1128 -6.85 26.66 -2.76
N PHE A 1129 -6.07 25.63 -3.09
CA PHE A 1129 -4.83 25.80 -3.83
C PHE A 1129 -5.06 26.46 -5.21
N ARG A 1130 -6.14 26.13 -5.92
CA ARG A 1130 -6.48 26.74 -7.22
C ARG A 1130 -6.97 28.19 -7.09
N GLU A 1131 -7.74 28.52 -6.05
CA GLU A 1131 -8.38 29.83 -5.89
C GLU A 1131 -7.47 30.88 -5.23
N HIS A 1132 -6.63 30.48 -4.28
CA HIS A 1132 -5.92 31.42 -3.38
C HIS A 1132 -4.41 31.50 -3.61
N GLY A 1133 -3.88 31.00 -4.73
CA GLY A 1133 -2.46 31.23 -5.01
C GLY A 1133 -1.47 30.54 -4.05
N GLY A 1134 -1.93 29.68 -3.13
CA GLY A 1134 -1.11 29.19 -2.02
C GLY A 1134 -0.84 30.21 -0.90
N GLU A 1135 -1.58 31.32 -0.81
CA GLU A 1135 -1.56 32.14 0.41
C GLU A 1135 -2.15 31.33 1.58
N SER A 1136 -1.30 31.15 2.59
CA SER A 1136 -1.53 30.39 3.81
C SER A 1136 -2.94 30.60 4.39
N ALA A 1137 -3.83 29.62 4.15
CA ALA A 1137 -4.77 29.25 5.19
C ALA A 1137 -3.91 28.66 6.32
N SER A 1138 -3.80 29.43 7.40
CA SER A 1138 -3.26 29.03 8.69
C SER A 1138 -3.44 27.53 8.94
N ARG A 1139 -2.31 26.85 9.22
CA ARG A 1139 -2.18 25.45 9.68
C ARG A 1139 -3.46 24.61 9.51
N PRO A 1140 -3.58 23.76 8.48
CA PRO A 1140 -4.44 22.59 8.65
C PRO A 1140 -3.86 21.81 9.84
N SER A 1141 -4.69 21.53 10.84
CA SER A 1141 -4.38 20.58 11.91
C SER A 1141 -4.00 19.25 11.25
N ARG A 1142 -2.70 19.04 11.04
CA ARG A 1142 -2.16 17.75 10.61
C ARG A 1142 -2.27 16.80 11.79
N LEU A 1143 -3.40 16.11 11.85
CA LEU A 1143 -3.56 14.77 12.40
C LEU A 1143 -4.71 14.14 11.59
N HIS A 1144 -4.34 13.66 10.40
CA HIS A 1144 -5.03 12.57 9.73
C HIS A 1144 -3.90 11.61 9.37
N VAL A 1145 -3.56 10.78 10.35
CA VAL A 1145 -2.70 9.61 10.26
C VAL A 1145 -3.34 8.58 11.15
#